data_AF-A0A3D3LBD3-F1
#
_entry.id   AF-A0A3D3LBD3-F1
#
_cell.length_a   1.000
_cell.length_b   1.000
_cell.length_c   1.000
_cell.angle_alpha   90.00
_cell.angle_beta   90.00
_cell.angle_gamma   90.00
#
_symmetry.space_group_name_H-M   'P 1'
#
loop_
_entity.id
_entity.type
_entity.pdbx_description
1 polymer ?
#
loop_
_entity_poly.entity_id
_entity_poly.type
_entity_poly.pdbx_seq_one_letter_code
_entity_poly.pdbx_strand_id
1 'polypeptide(L)'
;MKFSALLLLLAALPVSARFPEATPDSPGRRMLDRYFQQQVREIEETGGLKHIGSAEQWREHEPEYRRQLAEMLGLEPMPERTPLLPVKTGELKEEGFRVEKMHFQAVPGYYVTANLYLPEKVEAPCPAILYVCGHANVVKDGVSLGNKTGYHHHGVWFARHGYVCLIIDTVQLGEIRGEHHGTYSKGRWWWFSRGYTPAGLEAWAGMRALDFLETRLEVDKTRFGVTGRSGGGAYSWWVAALDERIKAAAPTAGVTSLKNHVVDGCVEGHCDCMYFVNTYRWDFDRLAALVAPRPLLIVNTDKDSIFPIDGVFQVYQNTRRLYSLLGREKNIGLQVAEGPHSDLQPLNMGAFHWFERHLKGADAMQVLHQGAEKCLDPAALRVLAETPADERNTTIDETFVPQAAAPAPPTNAGEWEAQSAKWMQGLREKVFAGWPKDAPGIQPVKEGGMERDGIQMSVFDLVTQQPFRLRLHITHRAGLRLEDLELVALNVLDEQGWQDFCNTYESRFAKLFDSFPQGEADETAFTSERKMFENFKWGMAYLCPRGIGPTEWTGSEKAQTQRLRRFYLAGQTLDSMRVWDIRRAIQAVREISGLKETPLWLQAHRDMAANTLYAALFEEGITRLDLHDLPTTHMQGPAYLNVLKILDMPQAAALAASKTRVVLHTADETPWEFASTTARNLQWPEKQWQIRKPPGE
;
A
#
# COMPACT_ATOMS: atom_id res chain seq x y z
N MET A 1 57.41 10.20 12.16
CA MET A 1 56.66 10.06 10.89
C MET A 1 55.21 9.74 11.25
N LYS A 2 54.31 10.68 11.00
CA LYS A 2 52.87 10.56 11.27
C LYS A 2 52.22 9.87 10.06
N PHE A 3 51.58 8.72 10.26
CA PHE A 3 50.69 8.12 9.27
C PHE A 3 49.26 8.55 9.60
N SER A 4 48.70 9.44 8.79
CA SER A 4 47.29 9.82 8.81
C SER A 4 46.47 8.69 8.21
N ALA A 5 45.58 8.08 9.01
CA ALA A 5 44.53 7.20 8.52
C ALA A 5 43.41 8.06 7.92
N LEU A 6 43.18 7.90 6.62
CA LEU A 6 42.15 8.59 5.86
C LEU A 6 40.78 7.97 6.20
N LEU A 7 39.94 8.67 6.94
CA LEU A 7 38.51 8.37 7.04
C LEU A 7 37.89 8.54 5.65
N LEU A 8 37.50 7.44 5.01
CA LEU A 8 36.66 7.46 3.82
C LEU A 8 35.21 7.77 4.25
N LEU A 9 34.92 9.06 4.41
CA LEU A 9 33.56 9.58 4.26
C LEU A 9 33.16 9.40 2.80
N LEU A 10 32.47 8.31 2.48
CA LEU A 10 31.66 8.22 1.28
C LEU A 10 30.50 9.22 1.44
N ALA A 11 30.78 10.49 1.16
CA ALA A 11 29.74 11.43 0.77
C ALA A 11 29.14 10.87 -0.52
N ALA A 12 27.97 10.24 -0.41
CA ALA A 12 27.15 9.93 -1.56
C ALA A 12 26.92 11.26 -2.31
N LEU A 13 27.57 11.41 -3.47
CA LEU A 13 27.21 12.45 -4.42
C LEU A 13 25.70 12.33 -4.66
N PRO A 14 24.89 13.38 -4.49
CA PRO A 14 23.49 13.31 -4.84
C PRO A 14 23.44 13.35 -6.36
N VAL A 15 23.55 12.19 -7.00
CA VAL A 15 22.76 12.01 -8.22
C VAL A 15 21.34 12.11 -7.70
N SER A 16 20.74 13.30 -7.77
CA SER A 16 19.32 13.49 -7.50
C SER A 16 18.62 12.56 -8.48
N ALA A 17 18.23 11.37 -8.01
CA ALA A 17 17.45 10.45 -8.81
C ALA A 17 16.20 11.23 -9.21
N ARG A 18 16.07 11.56 -10.50
CA ARG A 18 14.86 12.19 -11.03
C ARG A 18 13.78 11.13 -10.94
N PHE A 19 12.86 11.33 -10.01
CA PHE A 19 11.63 10.57 -9.91
C PHE A 19 10.50 11.35 -10.62
N PRO A 20 9.57 10.67 -11.30
CA PRO A 20 9.62 9.24 -11.58
C PRO A 20 10.70 8.90 -12.62
N GLU A 21 11.10 7.62 -12.69
CA GLU A 21 11.93 7.14 -13.80
C GLU A 21 11.30 7.54 -15.15
N ALA A 22 12.13 8.11 -16.03
CA ALA A 22 11.70 8.44 -17.39
C ALA A 22 11.50 7.14 -18.19
N THR A 23 10.30 6.92 -18.71
CA THR A 23 9.98 5.75 -19.54
C THR A 23 9.53 6.19 -20.94
N PRO A 24 9.63 5.33 -21.96
CA PRO A 24 9.15 5.64 -23.30
C PRO A 24 7.68 6.11 -23.31
N ASP A 25 7.36 7.03 -24.21
CA ASP A 25 5.98 7.45 -24.44
C ASP A 25 5.23 6.35 -25.22
N SER A 26 4.17 5.82 -24.64
CA SER A 26 3.30 4.80 -25.24
C SER A 26 1.83 5.16 -25.01
N PRO A 27 0.89 4.65 -25.82
CA PRO A 27 -0.53 4.81 -25.55
C PRO A 27 -0.92 4.38 -24.12
N GLY A 28 -0.41 3.23 -23.68
CA GLY A 28 -0.60 2.72 -22.31
C GLY A 28 -0.08 3.69 -21.25
N ARG A 29 1.12 4.26 -21.42
CA ARG A 29 1.69 5.25 -20.51
C ARG A 29 0.82 6.51 -20.42
N ARG A 30 0.35 7.05 -21.54
CA ARG A 30 -0.54 8.24 -21.57
C ARG A 30 -1.90 7.98 -20.93
N MET A 31 -2.44 6.76 -21.06
CA MET A 31 -3.65 6.35 -20.34
C MET A 31 -3.38 6.28 -18.84
N LEU A 32 -2.29 5.64 -18.41
CA LEU A 32 -1.95 5.50 -17.00
C LEU A 32 -1.73 6.86 -16.31
N ASP A 33 -1.01 7.79 -16.94
CA ASP A 33 -0.75 9.10 -16.34
C ASP A 33 -2.05 9.91 -16.19
N ARG A 34 -2.92 9.91 -17.21
CA ARG A 34 -4.25 10.55 -17.12
C ARG A 34 -5.15 9.88 -16.09
N TYR A 35 -5.06 8.57 -15.96
CA TYR A 35 -5.78 7.79 -14.95
C TYR A 35 -5.40 8.26 -13.55
N PHE A 36 -4.10 8.28 -13.22
CA PHE A 36 -3.65 8.73 -11.91
C PHE A 36 -4.04 10.20 -11.62
N GLN A 37 -3.96 11.07 -12.62
CA GLN A 37 -4.45 12.45 -12.48
C GLN A 37 -5.95 12.52 -12.15
N GLN A 38 -6.79 11.68 -12.77
CA GLN A 38 -8.22 11.62 -12.47
C GLN A 38 -8.49 11.06 -11.07
N GLN A 39 -7.82 9.97 -10.70
CA GLN A 39 -7.97 9.36 -9.38
C GLN A 39 -7.56 10.30 -8.25
N VAL A 40 -6.43 11.01 -8.40
CA VAL A 40 -5.99 12.00 -7.40
C VAL A 40 -6.96 13.16 -7.30
N ARG A 41 -7.47 13.71 -8.42
CA ARG A 41 -8.45 14.80 -8.36
C ARG A 41 -9.72 14.40 -7.60
N GLU A 42 -10.24 13.21 -7.87
CA GLU A 42 -11.41 12.67 -7.15
C GLU A 42 -11.14 12.55 -5.65
N ILE A 43 -9.92 12.12 -5.27
CA ILE A 43 -9.50 12.01 -3.87
C ILE A 43 -9.31 13.39 -3.24
N GLU A 44 -8.72 14.36 -3.92
CA GLU A 44 -8.61 15.74 -3.42
C GLU A 44 -9.99 16.38 -3.21
N GLU A 45 -11.02 15.95 -3.95
CA GLU A 45 -12.41 16.42 -3.81
C GLU A 45 -13.16 15.74 -2.65
N THR A 46 -12.96 14.43 -2.46
CA THR A 46 -13.78 13.60 -1.56
C THR A 46 -13.03 13.00 -0.36
N GLY A 47 -11.73 12.76 -0.52
CA GLY A 47 -10.82 12.12 0.43
C GLY A 47 -10.04 13.07 1.34
N GLY A 48 -10.11 14.38 1.09
CA GLY A 48 -9.50 15.41 1.94
C GLY A 48 -10.44 15.99 3.00
N LEU A 49 -10.28 17.28 3.33
CA LEU A 49 -11.09 17.98 4.34
C LEU A 49 -12.21 18.87 3.77
N LYS A 50 -12.37 18.97 2.43
CA LYS A 50 -13.23 19.98 1.79
C LYS A 50 -14.68 19.98 2.27
N HIS A 51 -15.25 18.80 2.56
CA HIS A 51 -16.62 18.64 3.02
C HIS A 51 -16.85 19.04 4.48
N ILE A 52 -15.79 19.24 5.28
CA ILE A 52 -15.90 19.68 6.68
C ILE A 52 -16.12 21.20 6.73
N GLY A 53 -17.33 21.63 7.03
CA GLY A 53 -17.76 23.02 7.09
C GLY A 53 -17.82 23.64 8.49
N SER A 54 -17.82 22.84 9.56
CA SER A 54 -17.96 23.32 10.94
C SER A 54 -17.16 22.49 11.95
N ALA A 55 -17.01 23.04 13.17
CA ALA A 55 -16.40 22.33 14.30
C ALA A 55 -17.23 21.10 14.72
N GLU A 56 -18.55 21.21 14.67
CA GLU A 56 -19.50 20.15 15.01
C GLU A 56 -19.34 18.98 14.04
N GLN A 57 -19.32 19.27 12.73
CA GLN A 57 -19.13 18.24 11.72
C GLN A 57 -17.77 17.54 11.88
N TRP A 58 -16.70 18.28 12.22
CA TRP A 58 -15.43 17.64 12.54
C TRP A 58 -15.53 16.70 13.74
N ARG A 59 -16.13 17.13 14.86
CA ARG A 59 -16.29 16.29 16.07
C ARG A 59 -17.10 15.02 15.80
N GLU A 60 -18.06 15.08 14.88
CA GLU A 60 -18.85 13.92 14.48
C GLU A 60 -18.05 12.90 13.66
N HIS A 61 -17.15 13.36 12.78
CA HIS A 61 -16.40 12.48 11.87
C HIS A 61 -15.04 12.04 12.40
N GLU A 62 -14.43 12.82 13.30
CA GLU A 62 -13.07 12.60 13.80
C GLU A 62 -12.86 11.20 14.41
N PRO A 63 -13.78 10.63 15.22
CA PRO A 63 -13.61 9.28 15.78
C PRO A 63 -13.55 8.21 14.69
N GLU A 64 -14.40 8.34 13.67
CA GLU A 64 -14.42 7.43 12.53
C GLU A 64 -13.15 7.58 11.69
N TYR A 65 -12.65 8.80 11.48
CA TYR A 65 -11.37 8.98 10.81
C TYR A 65 -10.22 8.36 11.59
N ARG A 66 -10.16 8.51 12.91
CA ARG A 66 -9.14 7.87 13.73
C ARG A 66 -9.20 6.34 13.64
N ARG A 67 -10.41 5.76 13.62
CA ARG A 67 -10.62 4.32 13.37
C ARG A 67 -10.11 3.91 11.98
N GLN A 68 -10.50 4.65 10.93
CA GLN A 68 -10.04 4.40 9.56
C GLN A 68 -8.52 4.47 9.44
N LEU A 69 -7.87 5.45 10.08
CA LEU A 69 -6.41 5.55 10.11
C LEU A 69 -5.79 4.31 10.78
N ALA A 70 -6.30 3.89 11.94
CA ALA A 70 -5.83 2.68 12.61
C ALA A 70 -5.99 1.45 11.70
N GLU A 71 -7.13 1.31 11.01
CA GLU A 71 -7.38 0.22 10.08
C GLU A 71 -6.38 0.20 8.91
N MET A 72 -6.17 1.35 8.25
CA MET A 72 -5.25 1.48 7.13
C MET A 72 -3.78 1.30 7.52
N LEU A 73 -3.45 1.44 8.81
CA LEU A 73 -2.15 1.11 9.39
C LEU A 73 -2.06 -0.35 9.88
N GLY A 74 -3.11 -1.17 9.69
CA GLY A 74 -3.12 -2.55 10.15
C GLY A 74 -3.29 -2.70 11.66
N LEU A 75 -3.68 -1.63 12.36
CA LEU A 75 -3.89 -1.58 13.80
C LEU A 75 -5.35 -1.76 14.20
N GLU A 76 -6.23 -2.22 13.30
CA GLU A 76 -7.60 -2.58 13.65
C GLU A 76 -7.83 -4.10 13.51
N PRO A 77 -8.20 -4.81 14.61
CA PRO A 77 -8.33 -4.29 15.99
C PRO A 77 -6.97 -3.85 16.59
N MET A 78 -7.01 -2.91 17.53
CA MET A 78 -5.79 -2.40 18.18
C MET A 78 -5.03 -3.55 18.85
N PRO A 79 -3.71 -3.69 18.62
CA PRO A 79 -2.94 -4.74 19.29
C PRO A 79 -3.02 -4.61 20.80
N GLU A 80 -2.90 -5.73 21.51
CA GLU A 80 -2.92 -5.73 22.96
C GLU A 80 -1.64 -5.05 23.52
N ARG A 81 -1.82 -4.19 24.54
CA ARG A 81 -0.71 -3.62 25.32
C ARG A 81 -0.10 -4.67 26.25
N THR A 82 0.74 -5.54 25.71
CA THR A 82 1.48 -6.60 26.43
C THR A 82 2.52 -6.03 27.42
N PRO A 83 3.15 -6.81 28.32
CA PRO A 83 4.22 -6.31 29.18
C PRO A 83 5.43 -5.77 28.37
N LEU A 84 5.93 -4.58 28.72
CA LEU A 84 7.05 -3.92 28.01
C LEU A 84 8.40 -4.59 28.24
N LEU A 85 8.61 -5.25 29.38
CA LEU A 85 9.88 -5.88 29.77
C LEU A 85 11.11 -4.95 29.55
N PRO A 86 11.12 -3.72 30.09
CA PRO A 86 12.20 -2.78 29.84
C PRO A 86 13.50 -3.20 30.51
N VAL A 87 14.62 -3.14 29.79
CA VAL A 87 15.96 -3.46 30.29
C VAL A 87 16.90 -2.30 30.00
N LYS A 88 17.61 -1.84 31.04
CA LYS A 88 18.72 -0.88 30.92
C LYS A 88 20.01 -1.68 30.75
N THR A 89 20.66 -1.53 29.59
CA THR A 89 21.91 -2.24 29.25
C THR A 89 23.16 -1.41 29.51
N GLY A 90 23.02 -0.11 29.73
CA GLY A 90 24.13 0.76 30.11
C GLY A 90 23.72 2.21 30.33
N GLU A 91 24.71 3.04 30.67
CA GLU A 91 24.54 4.48 30.86
C GLU A 91 25.80 5.23 30.44
N LEU A 92 25.62 6.42 29.87
CA LEU A 92 26.66 7.42 29.62
C LEU A 92 26.33 8.67 30.48
N LYS A 93 27.35 9.27 31.09
CA LYS A 93 27.23 10.55 31.80
C LYS A 93 28.18 11.56 31.16
N GLU A 94 27.65 12.72 30.85
CA GLU A 94 28.39 13.84 30.25
C GLU A 94 27.97 15.15 30.94
N GLU A 95 28.68 16.23 30.64
CA GLU A 95 28.34 17.53 31.22
C GLU A 95 26.93 17.99 30.77
N GLY A 96 26.04 18.15 31.77
CA GLY A 96 24.68 18.65 31.61
C GLY A 96 23.62 17.60 31.22
N PHE A 97 23.99 16.33 30.99
CA PHE A 97 23.03 15.28 30.67
C PHE A 97 23.56 13.86 30.94
N ARG A 98 22.65 12.88 30.98
CA ARG A 98 22.96 11.45 30.96
C ARG A 98 22.11 10.71 29.94
N VAL A 99 22.60 9.57 29.47
CA VAL A 99 21.90 8.73 28.49
C VAL A 99 21.79 7.30 29.01
N GLU A 100 20.58 6.79 29.18
CA GLU A 100 20.35 5.37 29.44
C GLU A 100 20.20 4.62 28.12
N LYS A 101 20.91 3.51 27.99
CA LYS A 101 20.81 2.58 26.85
C LYS A 101 19.84 1.49 27.23
N MET A 102 18.80 1.29 26.44
CA MET A 102 17.71 0.42 26.85
C MET A 102 16.95 -0.20 25.70
N HIS A 103 16.30 -1.32 25.99
CA HIS A 103 15.33 -1.92 25.08
C HIS A 103 14.07 -2.32 25.85
N PHE A 104 12.96 -2.43 25.12
CA PHE A 104 11.68 -2.96 25.60
C PHE A 104 10.98 -3.66 24.44
N GLN A 105 9.88 -4.36 24.69
CA GLN A 105 9.10 -5.04 23.66
C GLN A 105 7.80 -4.27 23.35
N ALA A 106 7.56 -3.93 22.08
CA ALA A 106 6.28 -3.30 21.67
C ALA A 106 5.17 -4.35 21.49
N VAL A 107 5.55 -5.53 21.02
CA VAL A 107 4.78 -6.78 21.03
C VAL A 107 5.75 -7.92 21.37
N PRO A 108 5.28 -9.09 21.85
CA PRO A 108 6.16 -10.18 22.26
C PRO A 108 7.18 -10.57 21.18
N GLY A 109 8.46 -10.51 21.52
CA GLY A 109 9.60 -10.79 20.63
C GLY A 109 9.99 -9.64 19.69
N TYR A 110 9.21 -8.56 19.58
CA TYR A 110 9.61 -7.36 18.84
C TYR A 110 10.29 -6.35 19.77
N TYR A 111 11.61 -6.26 19.69
CA TYR A 111 12.44 -5.40 20.52
C TYR A 111 12.57 -4.00 19.92
N VAL A 112 12.23 -2.99 20.70
CA VAL A 112 12.52 -1.58 20.42
C VAL A 112 13.76 -1.20 21.21
N THR A 113 14.87 -0.96 20.51
CA THR A 113 16.09 -0.40 21.08
C THR A 113 16.02 1.11 21.13
N ALA A 114 16.45 1.69 22.25
CA ALA A 114 16.25 3.10 22.54
C ALA A 114 17.40 3.72 23.35
N ASN A 115 17.53 5.04 23.22
CA ASN A 115 18.38 5.86 24.08
C ASN A 115 17.51 6.89 24.80
N LEU A 116 17.50 6.86 26.13
CA LEU A 116 16.76 7.78 26.98
C LEU A 116 17.72 8.86 27.50
N TYR A 117 17.61 10.05 26.94
CA TYR A 117 18.37 11.23 27.31
C TYR A 117 17.65 11.97 28.44
N LEU A 118 18.39 12.27 29.49
CA LEU A 118 17.87 12.85 30.73
C LEU A 118 18.75 14.03 31.13
N PRO A 119 18.18 15.10 31.72
CA PRO A 119 18.97 16.10 32.40
C PRO A 119 19.90 15.44 33.42
N GLU A 120 21.09 16.01 33.64
CA GLU A 120 22.05 15.46 34.61
C GLU A 120 21.43 15.27 35.99
N LYS A 121 20.58 16.23 36.39
CA LYS A 121 19.79 16.20 37.62
C LYS A 121 18.33 16.48 37.27
N VAL A 122 17.44 15.63 37.78
CA VAL A 122 15.98 15.78 37.63
C VAL A 122 15.40 16.00 39.03
N GLU A 123 15.12 17.25 39.35
CA GLU A 123 14.55 17.63 40.66
C GLU A 123 13.02 17.46 40.70
N ALA A 124 12.38 17.58 39.54
CA ALA A 124 10.96 17.36 39.34
C ALA A 124 10.69 16.71 37.97
N PRO A 125 9.57 16.00 37.78
CA PRO A 125 9.22 15.41 36.50
C PRO A 125 9.22 16.43 35.36
N CYS A 126 9.90 16.10 34.26
CA CYS A 126 10.12 16.99 33.12
C CYS A 126 9.17 16.65 31.95
N PRO A 127 8.81 17.61 31.10
CA PRO A 127 8.14 17.30 29.84
C PRO A 127 8.98 16.31 29.01
N ALA A 128 8.31 15.41 28.29
CA ALA A 128 8.97 14.33 27.57
C ALA A 128 8.79 14.45 26.05
N ILE A 129 9.86 14.25 25.30
CA ILE A 129 9.85 14.17 23.84
C ILE A 129 10.09 12.73 23.43
N LEU A 130 9.17 12.18 22.65
CA LEU A 130 9.43 10.99 21.85
C LEU A 130 10.03 11.44 20.51
N TYR A 131 11.29 11.10 20.28
CA TYR A 131 11.93 11.29 18.99
C TYR A 131 11.88 9.99 18.19
N VAL A 132 11.15 9.99 17.09
CA VAL A 132 11.06 8.87 16.16
C VAL A 132 12.04 9.07 15.00
N CYS A 133 12.84 8.06 14.68
CA CYS A 133 13.97 8.22 13.77
C CYS A 133 13.59 8.20 12.30
N GLY A 134 14.32 8.96 11.48
CA GLY A 134 14.34 8.80 10.03
C GLY A 134 15.38 7.77 9.57
N HIS A 135 15.67 7.78 8.26
CA HIS A 135 16.46 6.75 7.60
C HIS A 135 17.99 6.95 7.73
N ALA A 136 18.50 7.19 8.93
CA ALA A 136 19.94 7.31 9.18
C ALA A 136 20.59 5.91 9.33
N ASN A 137 21.22 5.39 8.28
CA ASN A 137 21.90 4.09 8.37
C ASN A 137 23.26 4.22 9.07
N VAL A 138 23.35 3.76 10.32
CA VAL A 138 24.58 3.82 11.13
C VAL A 138 25.13 2.42 11.34
N VAL A 139 26.20 2.08 10.61
CA VAL A 139 26.86 0.77 10.65
C VAL A 139 28.35 0.97 10.86
N LYS A 140 28.96 0.18 11.74
CA LYS A 140 30.40 0.15 11.99
C LYS A 140 30.87 -1.30 11.99
N ASP A 141 31.91 -1.60 11.21
CA ASP A 141 32.49 -2.95 11.10
C ASP A 141 31.44 -4.05 10.80
N GLY A 142 30.45 -3.73 9.95
CA GLY A 142 29.35 -4.64 9.59
C GLY A 142 28.23 -4.76 10.63
N VAL A 143 28.34 -4.09 11.78
CA VAL A 143 27.36 -4.12 12.87
C VAL A 143 26.48 -2.87 12.84
N SER A 144 25.15 -3.07 12.84
CA SER A 144 24.19 -1.98 12.97
C SER A 144 24.24 -1.39 14.38
N LEU A 145 24.41 -0.07 14.49
CA LEU A 145 24.38 0.63 15.79
C LEU A 145 22.97 1.13 16.14
N GLY A 146 22.02 1.01 15.22
CA GLY A 146 20.69 1.60 15.31
C GLY A 146 20.66 3.04 14.84
N ASN A 147 19.64 3.40 14.06
CA ASN A 147 19.47 4.75 13.53
C ASN A 147 19.30 5.81 14.63
N LYS A 148 18.83 5.45 15.83
CA LYS A 148 18.77 6.34 17.00
C LYS A 148 20.10 7.01 17.33
N THR A 149 21.21 6.31 17.12
CA THR A 149 22.54 6.83 17.42
C THR A 149 22.96 7.95 16.45
N GLY A 150 22.36 8.01 15.26
CA GLY A 150 22.56 9.08 14.28
C GLY A 150 21.89 10.40 14.67
N TYR A 151 20.87 10.32 15.54
CA TYR A 151 20.04 11.45 15.98
C TYR A 151 20.34 11.94 17.40
N HIS A 152 21.42 11.45 18.02
CA HIS A 152 21.76 11.72 19.43
C HIS A 152 21.79 13.21 19.80
N HIS A 153 22.22 14.08 18.88
CA HIS A 153 22.30 15.52 19.09
C HIS A 153 20.95 16.17 19.45
N HIS A 154 19.83 15.65 18.95
CA HIS A 154 18.50 16.10 19.37
C HIS A 154 18.22 15.71 20.83
N GLY A 155 18.52 14.46 21.20
CA GLY A 155 18.35 13.96 22.56
C GLY A 155 19.19 14.75 23.58
N VAL A 156 20.44 15.04 23.22
CA VAL A 156 21.35 15.88 24.01
C VAL A 156 20.79 17.29 24.19
N TRP A 157 20.31 17.92 23.11
CA TRP A 157 19.72 19.25 23.18
C TRP A 157 18.52 19.27 24.14
N PHE A 158 17.57 18.36 23.96
CA PHE A 158 16.38 18.26 24.81
C PHE A 158 16.74 18.03 26.30
N ALA A 159 17.67 17.11 26.58
CA ALA A 159 18.12 16.85 27.94
C ALA A 159 18.73 18.09 28.62
N ARG A 160 19.63 18.79 27.92
CA ARG A 160 20.24 20.04 28.43
C ARG A 160 19.23 21.16 28.65
N HIS A 161 18.13 21.14 27.93
CA HIS A 161 17.05 22.10 28.08
C HIS A 161 15.96 21.60 29.04
N GLY A 162 16.17 20.57 29.85
CA GLY A 162 15.19 20.17 30.87
C GLY A 162 13.99 19.38 30.32
N TYR A 163 14.21 18.60 29.27
CA TYR A 163 13.27 17.57 28.81
C TYR A 163 13.83 16.17 29.08
N VAL A 164 12.93 15.21 29.28
CA VAL A 164 13.25 13.81 29.00
C VAL A 164 13.12 13.59 27.49
N CYS A 165 14.08 12.95 26.83
CA CYS A 165 13.96 12.60 25.42
C CYS A 165 14.24 11.13 25.19
N LEU A 166 13.28 10.40 24.65
CA LEU A 166 13.45 9.01 24.24
C LEU A 166 13.58 8.94 22.73
N ILE A 167 14.72 8.47 22.24
CA ILE A 167 14.94 8.18 20.82
C ILE A 167 14.83 6.68 20.60
N ILE A 168 13.92 6.25 19.73
CA ILE A 168 13.71 4.84 19.40
C ILE A 168 14.18 4.50 17.98
N ASP A 169 14.74 3.32 17.81
CA ASP A 169 15.08 2.78 16.50
C ASP A 169 13.84 2.41 15.67
N THR A 170 14.00 2.43 14.34
CA THR A 170 13.01 1.88 13.41
C THR A 170 13.26 0.41 13.13
N VAL A 171 12.24 -0.31 12.63
CA VAL A 171 12.33 -1.74 12.26
C VAL A 171 13.52 -2.01 11.35
N GLN A 172 13.68 -1.25 10.26
CA GLN A 172 14.68 -1.58 9.24
C GLN A 172 16.11 -1.17 9.63
N LEU A 173 16.27 -0.06 10.34
CA LEU A 173 17.57 0.55 10.60
C LEU A 173 17.98 0.46 12.08
N GLY A 174 17.24 -0.27 12.90
CA GLY A 174 17.58 -0.55 14.29
C GLY A 174 18.78 -1.48 14.46
N GLU A 175 19.07 -1.82 15.71
CA GLU A 175 20.11 -2.80 16.04
C GLU A 175 19.71 -4.22 15.60
N ILE A 176 18.42 -4.54 15.63
CA ILE A 176 17.84 -5.74 15.02
C ILE A 176 17.05 -5.30 13.79
N ARG A 177 17.46 -5.75 12.60
CA ARG A 177 16.99 -5.20 11.32
C ARG A 177 15.91 -6.06 10.69
N GLY A 178 14.67 -5.58 10.71
CA GLY A 178 13.58 -6.07 9.87
C GLY A 178 13.55 -5.37 8.50
N GLU A 179 12.37 -5.37 7.87
CA GLU A 179 12.20 -4.82 6.51
C GLU A 179 11.18 -3.66 6.47
N HIS A 180 11.50 -2.63 5.69
CA HIS A 180 10.54 -1.60 5.29
C HIS A 180 10.33 -1.51 3.77
N HIS A 181 11.14 -2.18 2.95
CA HIS A 181 11.12 -2.12 1.48
C HIS A 181 10.45 -3.35 0.84
N GLY A 182 9.41 -3.88 1.47
CA GLY A 182 8.69 -5.07 1.02
C GLY A 182 8.11 -4.91 -0.38
N THR A 183 7.27 -3.89 -0.58
CA THR A 183 6.65 -3.60 -1.88
C THR A 183 7.48 -2.62 -2.69
N TYR A 184 8.39 -1.88 -2.04
CA TYR A 184 9.37 -1.04 -2.71
C TYR A 184 10.35 -1.82 -3.61
N SER A 185 10.86 -2.97 -3.16
CA SER A 185 11.88 -3.73 -3.92
C SER A 185 11.98 -5.23 -3.64
N LYS A 186 11.19 -5.80 -2.71
CA LYS A 186 11.26 -7.23 -2.35
C LYS A 186 10.11 -8.07 -2.88
N GLY A 187 9.21 -7.49 -3.69
CA GLY A 187 8.06 -8.19 -4.25
C GLY A 187 7.04 -8.68 -3.21
N ARG A 188 7.07 -8.16 -1.97
CA ARG A 188 6.16 -8.57 -0.88
C ARG A 188 4.77 -7.93 -1.01
N TRP A 189 4.13 -8.06 -2.18
CA TRP A 189 2.82 -7.47 -2.47
C TRP A 189 1.72 -7.96 -1.51
N TRP A 190 1.90 -9.13 -0.93
CA TRP A 190 1.05 -9.68 0.13
C TRP A 190 0.97 -8.80 1.39
N TRP A 191 1.89 -7.84 1.59
CA TRP A 191 1.77 -6.82 2.64
C TRP A 191 0.43 -6.06 2.53
N PHE A 192 0.06 -5.65 1.32
CA PHE A 192 -1.21 -4.98 1.08
C PHE A 192 -2.41 -5.92 1.26
N SER A 193 -2.27 -7.19 0.88
CA SER A 193 -3.31 -8.21 1.10
C SER A 193 -3.57 -8.49 2.55
N ARG A 194 -2.55 -8.38 3.41
CA ARG A 194 -2.71 -8.47 4.87
C ARG A 194 -3.17 -7.16 5.52
N GLY A 195 -3.16 -6.05 4.80
CA GLY A 195 -3.27 -4.73 5.43
C GLY A 195 -2.08 -4.40 6.33
N TYR A 196 -0.93 -5.05 6.13
CA TYR A 196 0.31 -4.74 6.85
C TYR A 196 0.99 -3.53 6.24
N THR A 197 1.44 -2.61 7.10
CA THR A 197 2.43 -1.60 6.74
C THR A 197 3.48 -1.50 7.83
N PRO A 198 4.75 -1.25 7.46
CA PRO A 198 5.75 -0.88 8.46
C PRO A 198 5.38 0.43 9.17
N ALA A 199 4.65 1.34 8.52
CA ALA A 199 4.16 2.58 9.15
C ALA A 199 3.31 2.31 10.41
N GLY A 200 2.45 1.28 10.36
CA GLY A 200 1.62 0.88 11.49
C GLY A 200 2.42 0.30 12.64
N LEU A 201 3.44 -0.52 12.32
CA LEU A 201 4.35 -1.04 13.33
C LEU A 201 5.17 0.08 13.99
N GLU A 202 5.65 1.07 13.23
CA GLU A 202 6.34 2.24 13.80
C GLU A 202 5.40 3.10 14.66
N ALA A 203 4.14 3.29 14.23
CA ALA A 203 3.13 4.00 15.01
C ALA A 203 2.84 3.29 16.35
N TRP A 204 2.67 1.96 16.30
CA TRP A 204 2.49 1.14 17.48
C TRP A 204 3.71 1.18 18.40
N ALA A 205 4.92 1.00 17.86
CA ALA A 205 6.16 1.11 18.62
C ALA A 205 6.29 2.47 19.31
N GLY A 206 5.89 3.56 18.63
CA GLY A 206 5.82 4.90 19.22
C GLY A 206 4.81 5.01 20.37
N MET A 207 3.60 4.47 20.23
CA MET A 207 2.61 4.42 21.32
C MET A 207 3.11 3.60 22.52
N ARG A 208 3.80 2.49 22.26
CA ARG A 208 4.40 1.63 23.29
C ARG A 208 5.61 2.30 23.96
N ALA A 209 6.33 3.16 23.23
CA ALA A 209 7.37 4.01 23.79
C ALA A 209 6.80 5.06 24.77
N LEU A 210 5.61 5.60 24.50
CA LEU A 210 4.90 6.47 25.45
C LEU A 210 4.46 5.68 26.70
N ASP A 211 3.96 4.45 26.54
CA ASP A 211 3.64 3.56 27.67
C ASP A 211 4.89 3.32 28.53
N PHE A 212 6.06 3.14 27.91
CA PHE A 212 7.33 3.02 28.61
C PHE A 212 7.69 4.32 29.35
N LEU A 213 7.57 5.48 28.71
CA LEU A 213 7.85 6.78 29.34
C LEU A 213 6.97 7.03 30.58
N GLU A 214 5.70 6.58 30.57
CA GLU A 214 4.81 6.69 31.73
C GLU A 214 5.27 5.88 32.96
N THR A 215 6.16 4.90 32.77
CA THR A 215 6.77 4.16 33.89
C THR A 215 7.91 4.92 34.58
N ARG A 216 8.40 5.99 33.96
CA ARG A 216 9.58 6.74 34.44
C ARG A 216 9.20 7.82 35.43
N LEU A 217 9.94 7.90 36.53
CA LEU A 217 9.74 8.92 37.57
C LEU A 217 10.19 10.31 37.09
N GLU A 218 11.13 10.34 36.14
CA GLU A 218 11.66 11.58 35.56
C GLU A 218 10.67 12.28 34.62
N VAL A 219 9.58 11.61 34.23
CA VAL A 219 8.66 12.04 33.18
C VAL A 219 7.39 12.65 33.76
N ASP A 220 7.05 13.87 33.32
CA ASP A 220 5.73 14.44 33.48
C ASP A 220 4.76 13.82 32.45
N LYS A 221 3.91 12.92 32.93
CA LYS A 221 2.97 12.13 32.15
C LYS A 221 1.87 12.95 31.47
N THR A 222 1.78 14.25 31.76
CA THR A 222 0.79 15.15 31.16
C THR A 222 1.34 15.97 29.99
N ARG A 223 2.66 15.92 29.74
CA ARG A 223 3.36 16.82 28.80
C ARG A 223 4.26 16.06 27.83
N PHE A 224 3.66 15.24 26.98
CA PHE A 224 4.36 14.57 25.88
C PHE A 224 4.40 15.41 24.61
N GLY A 225 5.56 15.42 23.94
CA GLY A 225 5.72 15.89 22.56
C GLY A 225 6.26 14.78 21.66
N VAL A 226 6.04 14.91 20.34
CA VAL A 226 6.61 14.00 19.35
C VAL A 226 7.21 14.75 18.16
N THR A 227 8.40 14.33 17.74
CA THR A 227 9.08 14.88 16.56
C THR A 227 10.01 13.83 15.94
N GLY A 228 10.47 14.13 14.73
CA GLY A 228 11.37 13.30 13.94
C GLY A 228 11.53 13.91 12.55
N ARG A 229 12.60 13.49 11.85
CA ARG A 229 12.89 13.93 10.47
C ARG A 229 12.67 12.82 9.45
N SER A 230 12.20 13.13 8.24
CA SER A 230 12.09 12.17 7.14
C SER A 230 11.04 11.09 7.49
N GLY A 231 11.43 9.81 7.51
CA GLY A 231 10.62 8.73 8.10
C GLY A 231 10.09 9.08 9.49
N GLY A 232 10.95 9.64 10.36
CA GLY A 232 10.55 10.12 11.68
C GLY A 232 9.52 11.25 11.65
N GLY A 233 9.53 12.07 10.61
CA GLY A 233 8.50 13.08 10.39
C GLY A 233 7.14 12.44 10.09
N ALA A 234 7.11 11.41 9.25
CA ALA A 234 5.89 10.63 9.01
C ALA A 234 5.40 9.90 10.27
N TYR A 235 6.29 9.24 11.00
CA TYR A 235 5.92 8.52 12.23
C TYR A 235 5.38 9.46 13.30
N SER A 236 5.90 10.68 13.38
CA SER A 236 5.38 11.71 14.28
C SER A 236 3.91 12.03 13.98
N TRP A 237 3.51 12.04 12.70
CA TRP A 237 2.11 12.18 12.31
C TRP A 237 1.26 11.00 12.77
N TRP A 238 1.69 9.77 12.50
CA TRP A 238 0.94 8.57 12.89
C TRP A 238 0.72 8.51 14.40
N VAL A 239 1.79 8.72 15.19
CA VAL A 239 1.73 8.69 16.65
C VAL A 239 0.85 9.82 17.18
N ALA A 240 1.06 11.06 16.72
CA ALA A 240 0.23 12.18 17.17
C ALA A 240 -1.24 11.97 16.79
N ALA A 241 -1.52 11.44 15.60
CA ALA A 241 -2.86 11.19 15.09
C ALA A 241 -3.56 10.00 15.76
N LEU A 242 -2.85 9.08 16.41
CA LEU A 242 -3.45 7.92 17.09
C LEU A 242 -3.43 8.02 18.62
N ASP A 243 -2.47 8.74 19.21
CA ASP A 243 -2.28 8.83 20.66
C ASP A 243 -2.46 10.25 21.17
N GLU A 244 -3.55 10.46 21.93
CA GLU A 244 -3.92 11.77 22.47
C GLU A 244 -3.09 12.21 23.69
N ARG A 245 -2.18 11.34 24.19
CA ARG A 245 -1.20 11.75 25.21
C ARG A 245 -0.22 12.77 24.67
N ILE A 246 0.08 12.73 23.36
CA ILE A 246 0.84 13.78 22.68
C ILE A 246 0.11 15.11 22.79
N LYS A 247 0.75 16.10 23.38
CA LYS A 247 0.25 17.47 23.58
C LYS A 247 0.83 18.48 22.60
N ALA A 248 1.95 18.17 21.96
CA ALA A 248 2.50 18.97 20.86
C ALA A 248 3.23 18.06 19.86
N ALA A 249 3.12 18.35 18.56
CA ALA A 249 3.83 17.64 17.51
C ALA A 249 4.60 18.61 16.61
N ALA A 250 5.79 18.21 16.20
CA ALA A 250 6.62 18.95 15.22
C ALA A 250 7.23 18.01 14.17
N PRO A 251 6.42 17.36 13.32
CA PRO A 251 6.91 16.52 12.23
C PRO A 251 7.75 17.33 11.23
N THR A 252 8.98 16.86 10.97
CA THR A 252 9.94 17.55 10.09
C THR A 252 10.21 16.77 8.82
N ALA A 253 9.99 17.40 7.66
CA ALA A 253 10.17 16.82 6.32
C ALA A 253 9.60 15.40 6.24
N GLY A 254 8.29 15.25 6.47
CA GLY A 254 7.66 13.94 6.70
C GLY A 254 6.28 13.75 6.07
N VAL A 255 5.80 14.72 5.29
CA VAL A 255 4.51 14.63 4.59
C VAL A 255 4.55 15.48 3.33
N THR A 256 3.82 15.06 2.30
CA THR A 256 3.44 15.88 1.15
C THR A 256 2.08 15.43 0.62
N SER A 257 1.56 16.07 -0.42
CA SER A 257 0.23 15.77 -0.97
C SER A 257 0.19 14.39 -1.66
N LEU A 258 -1.00 13.78 -1.72
CA LEU A 258 -1.20 12.57 -2.53
C LEU A 258 -0.84 12.82 -4.00
N LYS A 259 -1.10 14.02 -4.53
CA LYS A 259 -0.69 14.43 -5.87
C LYS A 259 0.81 14.33 -6.09
N ASN A 260 1.65 14.81 -5.17
CA ASN A 260 3.09 14.70 -5.37
C ASN A 260 3.55 13.23 -5.32
N HIS A 261 2.97 12.41 -4.43
CA HIS A 261 3.28 10.99 -4.38
C HIS A 261 2.84 10.22 -5.64
N VAL A 262 1.61 10.44 -6.09
CA VAL A 262 0.97 9.66 -7.15
C VAL A 262 1.13 10.29 -8.52
N VAL A 263 0.89 11.57 -8.74
CA VAL A 263 1.03 12.19 -10.08
C VAL A 263 2.49 12.51 -10.38
N ASP A 264 3.18 13.17 -9.45
CA ASP A 264 4.55 13.64 -9.66
C ASP A 264 5.61 12.56 -9.33
N GLY A 265 5.18 11.38 -8.87
CA GLY A 265 6.04 10.21 -8.72
C GLY A 265 6.96 10.23 -7.50
N CYS A 266 6.74 11.10 -6.50
CA CYS A 266 7.60 11.15 -5.31
C CYS A 266 7.61 9.83 -4.52
N VAL A 267 6.60 8.95 -4.71
CA VAL A 267 6.58 7.61 -4.10
C VAL A 267 7.85 6.79 -4.36
N GLU A 268 8.52 7.01 -5.50
CA GLU A 268 9.76 6.31 -5.86
C GLU A 268 10.95 6.64 -4.95
N GLY A 269 10.92 7.83 -4.34
CA GLY A 269 11.92 8.28 -3.37
C GLY A 269 11.64 7.83 -1.94
N HIS A 270 10.52 7.14 -1.69
CA HIS A 270 10.03 6.82 -0.35
C HIS A 270 9.92 5.33 -0.09
N CYS A 271 10.30 4.97 1.13
CA CYS A 271 10.13 3.65 1.71
C CYS A 271 8.65 3.32 2.02
N ASP A 272 8.26 2.05 2.16
CA ASP A 272 6.86 1.67 2.43
C ASP A 272 6.39 2.11 3.84
N CYS A 273 7.32 2.43 4.74
CA CYS A 273 7.00 2.95 6.08
C CYS A 273 6.37 4.35 6.07
N MET A 274 6.37 5.00 4.91
CA MET A 274 5.77 6.33 4.74
C MET A 274 4.25 6.27 4.52
N TYR A 275 3.69 5.07 4.36
CA TYR A 275 2.36 4.90 3.79
C TYR A 275 1.47 3.98 4.62
N PHE A 276 0.20 4.36 4.68
CA PHE A 276 -0.90 3.49 5.08
C PHE A 276 -1.48 2.79 3.84
N VAL A 277 -2.17 1.66 4.02
CA VAL A 277 -2.93 1.00 2.96
C VAL A 277 -4.20 1.81 2.71
N ASN A 278 -4.25 2.61 1.65
CA ASN A 278 -5.25 3.67 1.45
C ASN A 278 -6.69 3.18 1.09
N THR A 279 -7.22 2.25 1.87
CA THR A 279 -8.53 1.61 1.71
C THR A 279 -9.67 2.63 1.57
N TYR A 280 -9.57 3.76 2.27
CA TYR A 280 -10.58 4.80 2.29
C TYR A 280 -10.33 5.96 1.33
N ARG A 281 -9.29 5.86 0.48
CA ARG A 281 -8.95 6.88 -0.53
C ARG A 281 -8.78 8.28 0.06
N TRP A 282 -8.01 8.38 1.14
CA TRP A 282 -7.64 9.62 1.79
C TRP A 282 -6.56 10.40 1.06
N ASP A 283 -6.55 11.71 1.25
CA ASP A 283 -5.35 12.54 1.10
C ASP A 283 -4.69 12.80 2.47
N PHE A 284 -3.44 13.25 2.48
CA PHE A 284 -2.61 13.42 3.67
C PHE A 284 -3.00 14.62 4.55
N ASP A 285 -3.81 15.55 4.04
CA ASP A 285 -4.36 16.64 4.85
C ASP A 285 -5.31 16.13 5.95
N ARG A 286 -6.06 15.06 5.67
CA ARG A 286 -6.92 14.39 6.66
C ARG A 286 -6.11 13.74 7.79
N LEU A 287 -4.94 13.17 7.49
CA LEU A 287 -4.02 12.69 8.50
C LEU A 287 -3.58 13.84 9.42
N ALA A 288 -3.12 14.94 8.84
CA ALA A 288 -2.63 16.09 9.61
C ALA A 288 -3.72 16.69 10.51
N ALA A 289 -4.96 16.69 10.03
CA ALA A 289 -6.13 17.16 10.78
C ALA A 289 -6.40 16.40 12.09
N LEU A 290 -6.06 15.11 12.19
CA LEU A 290 -6.29 14.30 13.39
C LEU A 290 -5.47 14.72 14.63
N VAL A 291 -4.51 15.62 14.45
CA VAL A 291 -3.79 16.26 15.56
C VAL A 291 -4.63 17.38 16.18
N ALA A 292 -5.54 18.01 15.42
CA ALA A 292 -6.38 19.08 15.89
C ALA A 292 -7.24 18.65 17.10
N PRO A 293 -7.44 19.51 18.12
CA PRO A 293 -7.01 20.91 18.20
C PRO A 293 -5.61 21.12 18.82
N ARG A 294 -4.81 20.06 18.98
CA ARG A 294 -3.52 20.12 19.70
C ARG A 294 -2.47 20.87 18.88
N PRO A 295 -1.48 21.52 19.54
CA PRO A 295 -0.35 22.15 18.88
C PRO A 295 0.36 21.27 17.84
N LEU A 296 0.38 21.74 16.59
CA LEU A 296 1.04 21.11 15.45
C LEU A 296 1.90 22.11 14.68
N LEU A 297 3.20 21.82 14.53
CA LEU A 297 4.10 22.56 13.65
C LEU A 297 4.55 21.67 12.49
N ILE A 298 4.22 22.08 11.25
CA ILE A 298 4.75 21.43 10.05
C ILE A 298 6.09 22.09 9.72
N VAL A 299 7.15 21.30 9.60
CA VAL A 299 8.51 21.80 9.33
C VAL A 299 9.04 21.20 8.03
N ASN A 300 9.53 22.01 7.08
CA ASN A 300 10.10 21.53 5.81
C ASN A 300 11.20 22.47 5.28
N THR A 301 11.86 22.08 4.19
CA THR A 301 12.71 23.01 3.43
C THR A 301 12.12 23.33 2.06
N ASP A 302 12.59 24.41 1.45
CA ASP A 302 12.08 24.92 0.16
C ASP A 302 12.56 24.15 -1.08
N LYS A 303 13.67 23.40 -0.97
CA LYS A 303 14.28 22.60 -2.06
C LYS A 303 14.28 21.11 -1.76
N ASP A 304 13.40 20.64 -0.87
CA ASP A 304 13.21 19.21 -0.63
C ASP A 304 12.50 18.56 -1.83
N SER A 305 13.24 17.72 -2.58
CA SER A 305 12.71 17.03 -3.75
C SER A 305 11.89 15.77 -3.42
N ILE A 306 11.97 15.25 -2.19
CA ILE A 306 11.19 14.08 -1.76
C ILE A 306 9.92 14.49 -1.01
N PHE A 307 9.90 15.68 -0.40
CA PHE A 307 8.71 16.35 0.13
C PHE A 307 8.51 17.73 -0.52
N PRO A 308 8.02 17.78 -1.78
CA PRO A 308 7.85 19.03 -2.51
C PRO A 308 7.00 20.04 -1.74
N ILE A 309 7.48 21.29 -1.73
CA ILE A 309 6.94 22.34 -0.88
C ILE A 309 5.50 22.75 -1.26
N ASP A 310 5.10 22.57 -2.52
CA ASP A 310 3.73 22.85 -2.97
C ASP A 310 2.72 21.93 -2.27
N GLY A 311 3.00 20.63 -2.17
CA GLY A 311 2.16 19.70 -1.41
C GLY A 311 2.17 19.96 0.08
N VAL A 312 3.32 20.34 0.65
CA VAL A 312 3.42 20.73 2.06
C VAL A 312 2.54 21.95 2.35
N PHE A 313 2.57 22.97 1.48
CA PHE A 313 1.70 24.14 1.60
C PHE A 313 0.22 23.77 1.49
N GLN A 314 -0.14 22.88 0.56
CA GLN A 314 -1.52 22.42 0.40
C GLN A 314 -2.04 21.72 1.66
N VAL A 315 -1.25 20.79 2.22
CA VAL A 315 -1.56 20.08 3.47
C VAL A 315 -1.71 21.08 4.63
N TYR A 316 -0.79 22.02 4.77
CA TYR A 316 -0.86 23.05 5.81
C TYR A 316 -2.11 23.92 5.68
N GLN A 317 -2.43 24.42 4.48
CA GLN A 317 -3.57 25.31 4.26
C GLN A 317 -4.90 24.63 4.58
N ASN A 318 -5.08 23.39 4.13
CA ASN A 318 -6.29 22.61 4.41
C ASN A 318 -6.43 22.31 5.91
N THR A 319 -5.33 21.93 6.57
CA THR A 319 -5.31 21.66 8.01
C THR A 319 -5.57 22.94 8.81
N ARG A 320 -4.95 24.06 8.44
CA ARG A 320 -5.15 25.36 9.10
C ARG A 320 -6.60 25.81 9.04
N ARG A 321 -7.28 25.60 7.91
CA ARG A 321 -8.72 25.89 7.77
C ARG A 321 -9.53 25.19 8.86
N LEU A 322 -9.25 23.91 9.13
CA LEU A 322 -9.89 23.18 10.23
C LEU A 322 -9.56 23.78 11.60
N TYR A 323 -8.30 24.13 11.87
CA TYR A 323 -7.94 24.79 13.13
C TYR A 323 -8.67 26.13 13.31
N SER A 324 -8.91 26.90 12.24
CA SER A 324 -9.72 28.12 12.29
C SER A 324 -11.18 27.81 12.61
N LEU A 325 -11.80 26.78 12.01
CA LEU A 325 -13.15 26.33 12.35
C LEU A 325 -13.28 25.94 13.84
N LEU A 326 -12.22 25.34 14.40
CA LEU A 326 -12.17 24.94 15.81
C LEU A 326 -11.85 26.11 16.77
N GLY A 327 -11.57 27.32 16.27
CA GLY A 327 -11.13 28.46 17.10
C GLY A 327 -9.75 28.25 17.73
N ARG A 328 -8.87 27.52 17.03
CA ARG A 328 -7.57 27.04 17.53
C ARG A 328 -6.40 27.37 16.62
N GLU A 329 -6.54 28.34 15.72
CA GLU A 329 -5.51 28.72 14.73
C GLU A 329 -4.12 29.02 15.33
N LYS A 330 -4.03 29.49 16.58
CA LYS A 330 -2.75 29.69 17.28
C LYS A 330 -1.96 28.39 17.57
N ASN A 331 -2.61 27.22 17.41
CA ASN A 331 -2.06 25.89 17.65
C ASN A 331 -1.61 25.20 16.34
N ILE A 332 -1.60 25.89 15.20
CA ILE A 332 -1.00 25.35 13.98
C ILE A 332 0.05 26.32 13.44
N GLY A 333 1.18 25.79 12.96
CA GLY A 333 2.24 26.56 12.35
C GLY A 333 2.87 25.86 11.16
N LEU A 334 3.54 26.65 10.31
CA LEU A 334 4.39 26.16 9.24
C LEU A 334 5.74 26.86 9.34
N GLN A 335 6.81 26.08 9.33
CA GLN A 335 8.17 26.56 9.25
C GLN A 335 8.85 26.02 7.99
N VAL A 336 9.39 26.93 7.19
CA VAL A 336 10.16 26.58 5.99
C VAL A 336 11.56 27.19 6.12
N ALA A 337 12.59 26.37 5.97
CA ALA A 337 13.98 26.84 5.86
C ALA A 337 14.49 26.68 4.43
N GLU A 338 15.50 27.48 4.06
CA GLU A 338 16.20 27.26 2.79
C GLU A 338 17.04 25.99 2.85
N GLY A 339 16.92 25.11 1.86
CA GLY A 339 17.82 23.97 1.70
C GLY A 339 17.20 22.69 1.11
N PRO A 340 18.02 21.67 0.84
CA PRO A 340 17.56 20.36 0.38
C PRO A 340 17.01 19.52 1.54
N HIS A 341 16.66 18.26 1.28
CA HIS A 341 16.34 17.27 2.33
C HIS A 341 17.57 17.00 3.21
N SER A 342 17.75 17.79 4.28
CA SER A 342 18.93 17.75 5.14
C SER A 342 18.60 18.04 6.60
N ASP A 343 19.49 17.60 7.49
CA ASP A 343 19.52 18.03 8.89
C ASP A 343 20.05 19.46 8.96
N LEU A 344 19.19 20.43 9.29
CA LEU A 344 19.56 21.84 9.30
C LEU A 344 19.16 22.46 10.63
N GLN A 345 20.07 23.21 11.25
CA GLN A 345 19.79 23.91 12.51
C GLN A 345 18.53 24.78 12.43
N PRO A 346 18.29 25.58 11.37
CA PRO A 346 17.05 26.34 11.23
C PRO A 346 15.78 25.51 11.44
N LEU A 347 15.70 24.29 10.90
CA LEU A 347 14.53 23.41 11.09
C LEU A 347 14.41 22.98 12.56
N ASN A 348 15.53 22.52 13.13
CA ASN A 348 15.60 22.03 14.50
C ASN A 348 15.16 23.11 15.49
N MET A 349 15.61 24.35 15.28
CA MET A 349 15.29 25.47 16.16
C MET A 349 13.80 25.75 16.25
N GLY A 350 13.06 25.75 15.14
CA GLY A 350 11.62 26.06 15.25
C GLY A 350 10.80 24.91 15.83
N ALA A 351 11.20 23.64 15.65
CA ALA A 351 10.66 22.55 16.44
C ALA A 351 10.93 22.74 17.95
N PHE A 352 12.13 23.18 18.32
CA PHE A 352 12.48 23.48 19.72
C PHE A 352 11.64 24.62 20.30
N HIS A 353 11.50 25.75 19.59
CA HIS A 353 10.62 26.85 20.02
C HIS A 353 9.16 26.37 20.20
N TRP A 354 8.68 25.49 19.33
CA TRP A 354 7.33 24.93 19.44
C TRP A 354 7.13 24.18 20.76
N PHE A 355 8.08 23.32 21.14
CA PHE A 355 8.00 22.56 22.39
C PHE A 355 8.22 23.42 23.63
N GLU A 356 9.11 24.40 23.59
CA GLU A 356 9.29 25.36 24.70
C GLU A 356 7.96 26.09 24.97
N ARG A 357 7.35 26.62 23.91
CA ARG A 357 6.06 27.33 24.01
C ARG A 357 4.95 26.44 24.53
N HIS A 358 4.76 25.26 23.94
CA HIS A 358 3.56 24.46 24.18
C HIS A 358 3.67 23.44 25.33
N LEU A 359 4.88 23.01 25.72
CA LEU A 359 5.09 22.09 26.84
C LEU A 359 5.63 22.77 28.11
N LYS A 360 6.18 23.99 28.01
CA LYS A 360 6.68 24.73 29.18
C LYS A 360 6.03 26.09 29.36
N GLY A 361 5.22 26.56 28.40
CA GLY A 361 4.60 27.88 28.48
C GLY A 361 5.59 29.02 28.24
N ALA A 362 6.71 28.75 27.58
CA ALA A 362 7.69 29.77 27.23
C ALA A 362 7.10 30.85 26.31
N ASP A 363 7.73 32.03 26.32
CA ASP A 363 7.37 33.10 25.39
C ASP A 363 7.65 32.68 23.94
N ALA A 364 6.71 32.95 23.03
CA ALA A 364 6.83 32.53 21.64
C ALA A 364 8.02 33.17 20.90
N MET A 365 8.56 34.28 21.42
CA MET A 365 9.70 35.02 20.87
C MET A 365 10.97 34.84 21.71
N GLN A 366 10.97 33.95 22.71
CA GLN A 366 12.19 33.63 23.48
C GLN A 366 13.30 33.19 22.53
N VAL A 367 14.48 33.80 22.63
CA VAL A 367 15.65 33.40 21.83
C VAL A 367 16.27 32.13 22.40
N LEU A 368 16.54 31.17 21.53
CA LEU A 368 17.31 29.96 21.85
C LEU A 368 18.73 30.11 21.25
N HIS A 369 19.74 30.16 22.11
CA HIS A 369 21.13 30.47 21.71
C HIS A 369 21.95 29.25 21.28
N GLN A 370 21.47 28.03 21.53
CA GLN A 370 22.22 26.80 21.30
C GLN A 370 21.49 25.92 20.29
N GLY A 371 22.19 25.50 19.24
CA GLY A 371 21.72 24.50 18.29
C GLY A 371 21.97 23.07 18.78
N ALA A 372 21.45 22.09 18.05
CA ALA A 372 21.66 20.67 18.35
C ALA A 372 22.89 20.14 17.58
N GLU A 373 24.04 20.07 18.25
CA GLU A 373 25.31 19.63 17.65
C GLU A 373 25.64 18.17 17.99
N LYS A 374 26.23 17.45 17.04
CA LYS A 374 26.70 16.07 17.27
C LYS A 374 27.93 16.10 18.18
N CYS A 375 27.83 15.41 19.31
CA CYS A 375 28.87 15.41 20.35
C CYS A 375 29.18 14.03 20.93
N LEU A 376 28.44 12.97 20.55
CA LEU A 376 28.64 11.61 21.07
C LEU A 376 29.15 10.68 19.97
N ASP A 377 29.98 9.69 20.34
CA ASP A 377 30.29 8.55 19.49
C ASP A 377 29.06 7.63 19.37
N PRO A 378 28.51 7.41 18.17
CA PRO A 378 27.40 6.47 17.96
C PRO A 378 27.65 5.07 18.53
N ALA A 379 28.90 4.58 18.54
CA ALA A 379 29.21 3.25 19.07
C ALA A 379 28.99 3.16 20.58
N ALA A 380 29.18 4.25 21.33
CA ALA A 380 28.93 4.29 22.77
C ALA A 380 27.44 4.14 23.11
N LEU A 381 26.56 4.49 22.17
CA LEU A 381 25.10 4.50 22.32
C LEU A 381 24.40 3.19 21.95
N ARG A 382 25.15 2.21 21.41
CA ARG A 382 24.65 0.87 21.10
C ARG A 382 24.12 0.18 22.37
N VAL A 383 22.94 -0.42 22.27
CA VAL A 383 22.14 -1.00 23.35
C VAL A 383 22.44 -2.49 23.53
N LEU A 384 22.43 -3.26 22.44
CA LEU A 384 22.51 -4.72 22.47
C LEU A 384 23.96 -5.17 22.33
N ALA A 385 24.42 -5.98 23.28
CA ALA A 385 25.67 -6.72 23.11
C ALA A 385 25.49 -7.85 22.07
N GLU A 386 24.39 -8.59 22.23
CA GLU A 386 23.96 -9.70 21.39
C GLU A 386 22.49 -9.56 21.04
N THR A 387 22.07 -10.15 19.91
CA THR A 387 20.66 -10.18 19.50
C THR A 387 19.89 -11.20 20.38
N PRO A 388 18.76 -10.82 20.99
CA PRO A 388 17.91 -11.76 21.73
C PRO A 388 17.49 -12.96 20.89
N ALA A 389 17.52 -14.17 21.47
CA ALA A 389 17.24 -15.40 20.75
C ALA A 389 15.76 -15.58 20.35
N ASP A 390 14.85 -14.93 21.07
CA ASP A 390 13.41 -14.90 20.81
C ASP A 390 12.97 -13.67 19.99
N GLU A 391 13.93 -12.99 19.34
CA GLU A 391 13.61 -11.85 18.48
C GLU A 391 12.72 -12.25 17.31
N ARG A 392 11.78 -11.36 16.99
CA ARG A 392 10.87 -11.46 15.85
C ARG A 392 10.92 -10.22 14.98
N ASN A 393 11.85 -9.29 15.23
CA ASN A 393 12.02 -8.07 14.45
C ASN A 393 12.28 -8.39 12.98
N THR A 394 13.06 -9.45 12.70
CA THR A 394 13.45 -9.84 11.34
C THR A 394 12.29 -10.40 10.50
N THR A 395 11.23 -10.92 11.12
CA THR A 395 10.05 -11.50 10.46
C THR A 395 8.73 -10.88 10.94
N ILE A 396 8.79 -9.68 11.52
CA ILE A 396 7.63 -9.05 12.16
C ILE A 396 6.49 -8.77 11.17
N ASP A 397 6.81 -8.55 9.89
CA ASP A 397 5.85 -8.35 8.81
C ASP A 397 4.97 -9.59 8.56
N GLU A 398 5.44 -10.77 8.95
CA GLU A 398 4.68 -12.01 8.86
C GLU A 398 3.68 -12.19 10.00
N THR A 399 3.76 -11.41 11.08
CA THR A 399 3.03 -11.75 12.31
C THR A 399 2.38 -10.58 13.04
N PHE A 400 2.71 -9.34 12.68
CA PHE A 400 2.15 -8.15 13.32
C PHE A 400 0.65 -7.97 13.04
N VAL A 401 0.24 -8.04 11.78
CA VAL A 401 -1.18 -7.90 11.39
C VAL A 401 -1.80 -9.28 11.21
N PRO A 402 -2.81 -9.67 12.00
CA PRO A 402 -3.43 -10.99 11.88
C PRO A 402 -4.18 -11.13 10.55
N GLN A 403 -4.16 -12.35 9.99
CA GLN A 403 -5.03 -12.74 8.88
C GLN A 403 -6.43 -13.12 9.41
N ALA A 404 -7.40 -13.24 8.49
CA ALA A 404 -8.66 -13.90 8.80
C ALA A 404 -8.39 -15.32 9.31
N ALA A 405 -9.12 -15.74 10.34
CA ALA A 405 -9.05 -17.10 10.81
C ALA A 405 -9.48 -18.06 9.69
N ALA A 406 -8.74 -19.15 9.50
CA ALA A 406 -9.11 -20.19 8.54
C ALA A 406 -10.49 -20.75 8.91
N PRO A 407 -11.51 -20.57 8.04
CA PRO A 407 -12.87 -21.01 8.34
C PRO A 407 -12.96 -22.54 8.23
N ALA A 408 -13.75 -23.17 9.10
CA ALA A 408 -14.20 -24.53 8.86
C ALA A 408 -15.16 -24.56 7.65
N PRO A 409 -15.17 -25.61 6.82
CA PRO A 409 -16.18 -25.76 5.78
C PRO A 409 -17.60 -25.75 6.39
N PRO A 410 -18.56 -25.00 5.82
CA PRO A 410 -19.93 -24.94 6.34
C PRO A 410 -20.59 -26.32 6.28
N THR A 411 -21.47 -26.59 7.24
CA THR A 411 -22.18 -27.87 7.34
C THR A 411 -23.60 -27.83 6.76
N ASN A 412 -24.14 -26.63 6.54
CA ASN A 412 -25.48 -26.41 6.02
C ASN A 412 -25.59 -25.08 5.25
N ALA A 413 -26.70 -24.90 4.52
CA ALA A 413 -26.92 -23.73 3.68
C ALA A 413 -26.97 -22.41 4.45
N GLY A 414 -27.55 -22.38 5.66
CA GLY A 414 -27.64 -21.16 6.45
C GLY A 414 -26.28 -20.64 6.90
N GLU A 415 -25.37 -21.53 7.33
CA GLU A 415 -23.98 -21.18 7.63
C GLU A 415 -23.26 -20.62 6.40
N TRP A 416 -23.43 -21.27 5.24
CA TRP A 416 -22.84 -20.81 3.99
C TRP A 416 -23.35 -19.43 3.56
N GLU A 417 -24.67 -19.20 3.63
CA GLU A 417 -25.28 -17.91 3.28
C GLU A 417 -24.75 -16.78 4.16
N ALA A 418 -24.71 -16.98 5.48
CA ALA A 418 -24.21 -15.98 6.42
C ALA A 418 -22.72 -15.67 6.18
N GLN A 419 -21.89 -16.71 6.01
CA GLN A 419 -20.45 -16.55 5.79
C GLN A 419 -20.15 -15.91 4.42
N SER A 420 -20.88 -16.31 3.38
CA SER A 420 -20.74 -15.76 2.03
C SER A 420 -21.18 -14.30 1.97
N ALA A 421 -22.28 -13.95 2.64
CA ALA A 421 -22.73 -12.56 2.76
C ALA A 421 -21.66 -11.68 3.43
N LYS A 422 -21.07 -12.15 4.53
CA LYS A 422 -19.98 -11.46 5.23
C LYS A 422 -18.75 -11.26 4.34
N TRP A 423 -18.33 -12.29 3.61
CA TRP A 423 -17.21 -12.20 2.68
C TRP A 423 -17.49 -11.24 1.54
N MET A 424 -18.63 -11.36 0.88
CA MET A 424 -19.01 -10.48 -0.22
C MET A 424 -19.18 -9.02 0.23
N GLN A 425 -19.63 -8.78 1.47
CA GLN A 425 -19.63 -7.44 2.06
C GLN A 425 -18.20 -6.92 2.25
N GLY A 426 -17.32 -7.70 2.88
CA GLY A 426 -15.92 -7.32 3.06
C GLY A 426 -15.19 -7.03 1.75
N LEU A 427 -15.38 -7.88 0.72
CA LEU A 427 -14.81 -7.66 -0.60
C LEU A 427 -15.26 -6.31 -1.19
N ARG A 428 -16.53 -5.94 -1.08
CA ARG A 428 -17.04 -4.64 -1.58
C ARG A 428 -16.48 -3.46 -0.79
N GLU A 429 -16.43 -3.57 0.53
CA GLU A 429 -16.12 -2.44 1.42
C GLU A 429 -14.62 -2.21 1.63
N LYS A 430 -13.78 -3.25 1.48
CA LYS A 430 -12.36 -3.21 1.89
C LYS A 430 -11.37 -3.61 0.82
N VAL A 431 -11.81 -4.32 -0.22
CA VAL A 431 -10.95 -4.82 -1.31
C VAL A 431 -11.22 -4.06 -2.60
N PHE A 432 -12.49 -3.91 -2.96
CA PHE A 432 -12.96 -3.31 -4.20
C PHE A 432 -13.69 -1.96 -4.01
N ALA A 433 -13.58 -1.36 -2.82
CA ALA A 433 -14.21 -0.08 -2.50
C ALA A 433 -13.74 1.08 -3.38
N GLY A 434 -12.55 0.95 -3.97
CA GLY A 434 -12.01 1.91 -4.92
C GLY A 434 -12.59 1.83 -6.33
N TRP A 435 -13.50 0.90 -6.64
CA TRP A 435 -14.14 0.86 -7.95
C TRP A 435 -15.02 2.09 -8.22
N PRO A 436 -15.22 2.45 -9.50
CA PRO A 436 -16.17 3.51 -9.86
C PRO A 436 -17.57 3.22 -9.33
N LYS A 437 -18.15 4.17 -8.59
CA LYS A 437 -19.50 4.04 -8.01
C LYS A 437 -20.61 4.24 -9.05
N ASP A 438 -20.41 5.18 -9.98
CA ASP A 438 -21.38 5.57 -11.00
C ASP A 438 -20.85 5.28 -12.42
N ALA A 439 -20.55 4.01 -12.70
CA ALA A 439 -20.08 3.61 -14.01
C ALA A 439 -21.23 3.62 -15.04
N PRO A 440 -21.10 4.33 -16.18
CA PRO A 440 -22.12 4.29 -17.22
C PRO A 440 -22.23 2.88 -17.82
N GLY A 441 -23.39 2.57 -18.40
CA GLY A 441 -23.57 1.35 -19.20
C GLY A 441 -22.47 1.18 -20.24
N ILE A 442 -21.98 -0.05 -20.42
CA ILE A 442 -20.92 -0.31 -21.41
C ILE A 442 -21.52 -0.24 -22.82
N GLN A 443 -20.82 0.41 -23.74
CA GLN A 443 -21.23 0.48 -25.14
C GLN A 443 -20.06 -0.02 -26.01
N PRO A 444 -20.07 -1.30 -26.43
CA PRO A 444 -19.04 -1.83 -27.31
C PRO A 444 -19.14 -1.19 -28.69
N VAL A 445 -18.05 -0.55 -29.15
CA VAL A 445 -18.00 0.08 -30.47
C VAL A 445 -17.29 -0.85 -31.44
N LYS A 446 -17.98 -1.31 -32.48
CA LYS A 446 -17.37 -2.15 -33.52
C LYS A 446 -16.44 -1.31 -34.39
N GLU A 447 -15.14 -1.59 -34.32
CA GLU A 447 -14.11 -0.87 -35.09
C GLU A 447 -13.79 -1.57 -36.42
N GLY A 448 -14.03 -2.88 -36.51
CA GLY A 448 -13.74 -3.63 -37.73
C GLY A 448 -14.06 -5.10 -37.65
N GLY A 449 -13.86 -5.78 -38.78
CA GLY A 449 -13.91 -7.23 -38.87
C GLY A 449 -13.38 -7.72 -40.21
N MET A 450 -12.88 -8.94 -40.22
CA MET A 450 -12.29 -9.59 -41.39
C MET A 450 -12.54 -11.08 -41.37
N GLU A 451 -12.68 -11.67 -42.55
CA GLU A 451 -12.68 -13.12 -42.76
C GLU A 451 -11.38 -13.56 -43.47
N ARG A 452 -10.71 -14.55 -42.89
CA ARG A 452 -9.53 -15.22 -43.48
C ARG A 452 -9.50 -16.68 -43.08
N ASP A 453 -9.15 -17.55 -44.03
CA ASP A 453 -8.91 -18.98 -43.84
C ASP A 453 -10.00 -19.70 -43.01
N GLY A 454 -11.28 -19.36 -43.24
CA GLY A 454 -12.43 -19.97 -42.57
C GLY A 454 -12.77 -19.43 -41.18
N ILE A 455 -12.05 -18.42 -40.69
CA ILE A 455 -12.33 -17.72 -39.43
C ILE A 455 -12.77 -16.29 -39.71
N GLN A 456 -13.86 -15.87 -39.06
CA GLN A 456 -14.28 -14.48 -38.96
C GLN A 456 -13.77 -13.91 -37.64
N MET A 457 -13.05 -12.78 -37.69
CA MET A 457 -12.68 -11.98 -36.53
C MET A 457 -13.41 -10.63 -36.58
N SER A 458 -13.94 -10.17 -35.44
CA SER A 458 -14.47 -8.82 -35.24
C SER A 458 -13.80 -8.17 -34.04
N VAL A 459 -13.59 -6.85 -34.08
CA VAL A 459 -13.00 -6.10 -32.97
C VAL A 459 -13.94 -5.03 -32.45
N PHE A 460 -14.04 -4.95 -31.12
CA PHE A 460 -14.88 -4.01 -30.41
C PHE A 460 -14.07 -3.26 -29.36
N ASP A 461 -14.13 -1.93 -29.38
CA ASP A 461 -13.47 -1.11 -28.38
C ASP A 461 -14.41 -0.78 -27.22
N LEU A 462 -13.89 -0.91 -26.02
CA LEU A 462 -14.58 -0.84 -24.73
C LEU A 462 -13.94 0.24 -23.87
N VAL A 463 -14.69 1.27 -23.50
CA VAL A 463 -14.26 2.19 -22.43
C VAL A 463 -14.63 1.56 -21.09
N THR A 464 -13.70 0.81 -20.50
CA THR A 464 -13.93 0.15 -19.20
C THR A 464 -13.95 1.16 -18.06
N GLN A 465 -13.11 2.18 -18.15
CA GLN A 465 -13.07 3.37 -17.31
C GLN A 465 -12.22 4.41 -18.01
N GLN A 466 -12.67 5.67 -18.13
CA GLN A 466 -11.78 6.72 -18.66
C GLN A 466 -10.49 6.78 -17.83
N PRO A 467 -9.30 6.87 -18.47
CA PRO A 467 -9.02 6.97 -19.91
C PRO A 467 -8.74 5.63 -20.62
N PHE A 468 -8.91 4.49 -19.94
CA PHE A 468 -8.68 3.17 -20.50
C PHE A 468 -9.78 2.78 -21.51
N ARG A 469 -9.33 2.58 -22.76
CA ARG A 469 -10.08 2.00 -23.86
C ARG A 469 -9.39 0.68 -24.21
N LEU A 470 -10.06 -0.44 -23.94
CA LEU A 470 -9.57 -1.80 -24.19
C LEU A 470 -10.22 -2.36 -25.46
N ARG A 471 -9.57 -3.32 -26.11
CA ARG A 471 -10.09 -3.97 -27.32
C ARG A 471 -10.48 -5.41 -27.03
N LEU A 472 -11.69 -5.78 -27.42
CA LEU A 472 -12.22 -7.13 -27.40
C LEU A 472 -12.17 -7.71 -28.81
N HIS A 473 -11.52 -8.85 -28.99
CA HIS A 473 -11.49 -9.57 -30.26
C HIS A 473 -12.45 -10.75 -30.17
N ILE A 474 -13.36 -10.92 -31.14
CA ILE A 474 -14.27 -12.07 -31.19
C ILE A 474 -13.98 -12.83 -32.47
N THR A 475 -13.67 -14.11 -32.33
CA THR A 475 -13.40 -15.04 -33.44
C THR A 475 -14.44 -16.15 -33.45
N HIS A 476 -14.87 -16.55 -34.63
CA HIS A 476 -15.79 -17.68 -34.84
C HIS A 476 -15.67 -18.20 -36.28
N ARG A 477 -16.39 -19.29 -36.59
CA ARG A 477 -16.45 -19.83 -37.96
C ARG A 477 -16.96 -18.78 -38.95
N ALA A 478 -16.29 -18.65 -40.08
CA ALA A 478 -16.75 -17.85 -41.22
C ALA A 478 -18.18 -18.22 -41.64
N GLY A 479 -18.98 -17.21 -42.03
CA GLY A 479 -20.38 -17.39 -42.41
C GLY A 479 -21.38 -17.71 -41.27
N LEU A 480 -20.92 -17.95 -40.03
CA LEU A 480 -21.79 -18.08 -38.86
C LEU A 480 -22.11 -16.70 -38.28
N ARG A 481 -23.37 -16.41 -37.97
CA ARG A 481 -23.75 -15.12 -37.37
C ARG A 481 -23.57 -15.19 -35.85
N LEU A 482 -23.31 -14.05 -35.22
CA LEU A 482 -23.13 -13.98 -33.75
C LEU A 482 -24.38 -14.50 -33.00
N GLU A 483 -25.58 -14.23 -33.50
CA GLU A 483 -26.85 -14.73 -32.93
C GLU A 483 -27.05 -16.25 -33.04
N ASP A 484 -26.28 -16.93 -33.91
CA ASP A 484 -26.34 -18.37 -34.10
C ASP A 484 -25.28 -19.12 -33.25
N LEU A 485 -24.48 -18.39 -32.46
CA LEU A 485 -23.51 -18.99 -31.54
C LEU A 485 -24.22 -19.68 -30.38
N GLU A 486 -23.79 -20.91 -30.11
CA GLU A 486 -24.30 -21.73 -29.00
C GLU A 486 -23.49 -21.50 -27.71
N LEU A 487 -22.30 -20.89 -27.82
CA LEU A 487 -21.41 -20.56 -26.71
C LEU A 487 -20.47 -19.42 -27.09
N VAL A 488 -20.20 -18.52 -26.15
CA VAL A 488 -19.04 -17.63 -26.18
C VAL A 488 -18.11 -17.97 -25.02
N ALA A 489 -16.81 -18.15 -25.30
CA ALA A 489 -15.79 -18.24 -24.26
C ALA A 489 -14.95 -16.96 -24.25
N LEU A 490 -14.99 -16.20 -23.16
CA LEU A 490 -14.17 -15.02 -22.94
C LEU A 490 -12.85 -15.43 -22.30
N ASN A 491 -11.79 -15.36 -23.08
CA ASN A 491 -10.40 -15.58 -22.70
C ASN A 491 -9.82 -14.27 -22.17
N VAL A 492 -9.52 -14.24 -20.87
CA VAL A 492 -8.83 -13.12 -20.24
C VAL A 492 -7.34 -13.39 -20.28
N LEU A 493 -6.64 -12.58 -21.07
CA LEU A 493 -5.24 -12.80 -21.39
C LEU A 493 -4.32 -12.12 -20.37
N ASP A 494 -3.28 -12.85 -19.95
CA ASP A 494 -2.08 -12.27 -19.36
C ASP A 494 -1.03 -11.97 -20.44
N GLU A 495 0.19 -11.61 -20.05
CA GLU A 495 1.26 -11.27 -21.00
C GLU A 495 1.58 -12.43 -21.96
N GLN A 496 1.71 -13.65 -21.45
CA GLN A 496 1.96 -14.83 -22.28
C GLN A 496 0.74 -15.16 -23.15
N GLY A 497 -0.48 -15.10 -22.60
CA GLY A 497 -1.70 -15.33 -23.37
C GLY A 497 -1.88 -14.32 -24.50
N TRP A 498 -1.46 -13.07 -24.31
CA TRP A 498 -1.43 -12.07 -25.39
C TRP A 498 -0.42 -12.45 -26.48
N GLN A 499 0.80 -12.88 -26.10
CA GLN A 499 1.79 -13.35 -27.05
C GLN A 499 1.28 -14.55 -27.86
N ASP A 500 0.68 -15.55 -27.21
CA ASP A 500 0.15 -16.75 -27.86
C ASP A 500 -0.99 -16.41 -28.82
N PHE A 501 -1.88 -15.51 -28.40
CA PHE A 501 -2.95 -14.98 -29.26
C PHE A 501 -2.39 -14.26 -30.50
N CYS A 502 -1.38 -13.41 -30.33
CA CYS A 502 -0.70 -12.75 -31.43
C CYS A 502 -0.05 -13.74 -32.39
N ASN A 503 0.75 -14.68 -31.87
CA ASN A 503 1.40 -15.73 -32.67
C ASN A 503 0.39 -16.55 -33.48
N THR A 504 -0.79 -16.81 -32.91
CA THR A 504 -1.87 -17.57 -33.57
C THR A 504 -2.52 -16.80 -34.72
N TYR A 505 -2.76 -15.49 -34.55
CA TYR A 505 -3.65 -14.72 -35.43
C TYR A 505 -2.98 -13.66 -36.30
N GLU A 506 -1.77 -13.19 -35.96
CA GLU A 506 -1.13 -12.03 -36.59
C GLU A 506 -1.00 -12.18 -38.11
N SER A 507 -0.49 -13.33 -38.58
CA SER A 507 -0.18 -13.57 -39.99
C SER A 507 -1.40 -13.40 -40.93
N ARG A 508 -2.61 -13.51 -40.38
CA ARG A 508 -3.88 -13.46 -41.13
C ARG A 508 -4.69 -12.19 -40.84
N PHE A 509 -4.64 -11.70 -39.61
CA PHE A 509 -5.52 -10.63 -39.13
C PHE A 509 -4.80 -9.32 -38.80
N ALA A 510 -3.57 -9.13 -39.29
CA ALA A 510 -2.74 -7.97 -38.94
C ALA A 510 -3.44 -6.59 -39.04
N LYS A 511 -4.40 -6.43 -39.96
CA LYS A 511 -5.13 -5.15 -40.14
C LYS A 511 -6.12 -4.81 -39.01
N LEU A 512 -6.43 -5.74 -38.11
CA LEU A 512 -7.35 -5.52 -36.98
C LEU A 512 -6.62 -5.08 -35.70
N PHE A 513 -5.30 -4.96 -35.76
CA PHE A 513 -4.43 -4.71 -34.62
C PHE A 513 -3.57 -3.47 -34.89
N ASP A 514 -3.31 -2.71 -33.84
CA ASP A 514 -2.51 -1.49 -33.96
C ASP A 514 -1.00 -1.82 -34.00
N SER A 515 -0.59 -2.86 -33.27
CA SER A 515 0.76 -3.40 -33.24
C SER A 515 0.76 -4.80 -32.60
N PHE A 516 1.67 -5.67 -33.04
CA PHE A 516 1.92 -6.97 -32.42
C PHE A 516 3.28 -6.99 -31.72
N PRO A 517 3.43 -7.80 -30.67
CA PRO A 517 4.76 -8.16 -30.21
C PRO A 517 5.50 -8.94 -31.31
N GLN A 518 6.84 -8.93 -31.29
CA GLN A 518 7.60 -9.80 -32.19
C GLN A 518 7.36 -11.25 -31.79
N GLY A 519 7.02 -12.09 -32.77
CA GLY A 519 6.74 -13.51 -32.54
C GLY A 519 6.76 -14.32 -33.83
N GLU A 520 6.79 -15.64 -33.69
CA GLU A 520 6.68 -16.57 -34.82
C GLU A 520 5.23 -17.06 -34.95
N ALA A 521 4.75 -17.21 -36.17
CA ALA A 521 3.40 -17.67 -36.43
C ALA A 521 3.19 -19.12 -35.95
N ASP A 522 2.20 -19.34 -35.10
CA ASP A 522 1.82 -20.69 -34.65
C ASP A 522 0.69 -21.26 -35.54
N GLU A 523 1.10 -21.88 -36.64
CA GLU A 523 0.21 -22.56 -37.58
C GLU A 523 -0.55 -23.75 -36.96
N THR A 524 0.03 -24.37 -35.92
CA THR A 524 -0.57 -25.52 -35.25
C THR A 524 -1.73 -25.06 -34.38
N ALA A 525 -1.53 -24.01 -33.59
CA ALA A 525 -2.58 -23.37 -32.79
C ALA A 525 -3.72 -22.86 -33.69
N PHE A 526 -3.39 -22.13 -34.76
CA PHE A 526 -4.40 -21.62 -35.70
C PHE A 526 -5.22 -22.75 -36.33
N THR A 527 -4.56 -23.82 -36.79
CA THR A 527 -5.25 -24.98 -37.37
C THR A 527 -6.13 -25.70 -36.35
N SER A 528 -5.69 -25.78 -35.09
CA SER A 528 -6.46 -26.36 -33.99
C SER A 528 -7.75 -25.57 -33.72
N GLU A 529 -7.64 -24.24 -33.56
CA GLU A 529 -8.80 -23.37 -33.33
C GLU A 529 -9.76 -23.38 -34.54
N ARG A 530 -9.24 -23.36 -35.77
CA ARG A 530 -10.07 -23.49 -36.98
C ARG A 530 -10.88 -24.79 -36.96
N LYS A 531 -10.26 -25.92 -36.66
CA LYS A 531 -10.96 -27.23 -36.54
C LYS A 531 -12.00 -27.22 -35.42
N MET A 532 -11.72 -26.54 -34.30
CA MET A 532 -12.71 -26.36 -33.24
C MET A 532 -13.94 -25.60 -33.76
N PHE A 533 -13.74 -24.47 -34.45
CA PHE A 533 -14.83 -23.69 -35.05
C PHE A 533 -15.60 -24.44 -36.15
N GLU A 534 -14.94 -25.32 -36.89
CA GLU A 534 -15.61 -26.19 -37.87
C GLU A 534 -16.58 -27.16 -37.18
N ASN A 535 -16.20 -27.70 -36.02
CA ASN A 535 -16.96 -28.71 -35.28
C ASN A 535 -18.03 -28.12 -34.34
N PHE A 536 -17.85 -26.90 -33.85
CA PHE A 536 -18.73 -26.28 -32.85
C PHE A 536 -19.17 -24.87 -33.25
N LYS A 537 -20.41 -24.49 -32.92
CA LYS A 537 -20.90 -23.11 -33.10
C LYS A 537 -20.46 -22.20 -31.96
N TRP A 538 -19.17 -22.18 -31.69
CA TRP A 538 -18.57 -21.42 -30.59
C TRP A 538 -17.95 -20.11 -31.10
N GLY A 539 -17.96 -19.09 -30.25
CA GLY A 539 -17.17 -17.87 -30.44
C GLY A 539 -16.13 -17.73 -29.33
N MET A 540 -14.88 -17.45 -29.69
CA MET A 540 -13.84 -17.12 -28.72
C MET A 540 -13.66 -15.61 -28.67
N ALA A 541 -13.90 -15.03 -27.50
CA ALA A 541 -13.64 -13.62 -27.21
C ALA A 541 -12.31 -13.49 -26.46
N TYR A 542 -11.51 -12.47 -26.77
CA TYR A 542 -10.17 -12.26 -26.21
C TYR A 542 -10.02 -10.83 -25.70
N LEU A 543 -9.62 -10.68 -24.44
CA LEU A 543 -9.42 -9.39 -23.78
C LEU A 543 -8.06 -9.34 -23.08
N CYS A 544 -7.30 -8.28 -23.32
CA CYS A 544 -6.18 -7.86 -22.47
C CYS A 544 -6.68 -6.81 -21.46
N PRO A 545 -6.70 -7.10 -20.14
CA PRO A 545 -6.94 -6.10 -19.12
C PRO A 545 -5.88 -4.97 -19.14
N ARG A 546 -6.14 -3.86 -18.44
CA ARG A 546 -5.21 -2.73 -18.43
C ARG A 546 -3.79 -3.14 -18.02
N GLY A 547 -2.80 -2.54 -18.68
CA GLY A 547 -1.38 -2.81 -18.46
C GLY A 547 -0.87 -4.07 -19.14
N ILE A 548 -1.67 -4.72 -20.00
CA ILE A 548 -1.26 -5.87 -20.83
C ILE A 548 -1.49 -5.52 -22.31
N GLY A 549 -0.62 -6.05 -23.18
CA GLY A 549 -0.73 -5.93 -24.63
C GLY A 549 -0.80 -4.47 -25.10
N PRO A 550 -1.82 -4.04 -25.85
CA PRO A 550 -1.92 -2.68 -26.39
C PRO A 550 -1.88 -1.55 -25.34
N THR A 551 -2.13 -1.88 -24.07
CA THR A 551 -2.09 -0.91 -22.96
C THR A 551 -0.91 -1.11 -22.00
N GLU A 552 0.06 -1.95 -22.38
CA GLU A 552 1.26 -2.19 -21.58
C GLU A 552 2.05 -0.91 -21.32
N TRP A 553 2.82 -0.95 -20.23
CA TRP A 553 3.70 0.13 -19.84
C TRP A 553 5.14 -0.37 -19.96
N THR A 554 5.99 0.36 -20.66
CA THR A 554 7.41 0.02 -20.81
C THR A 554 8.25 0.65 -19.70
N GLY A 555 9.47 0.17 -19.47
CA GLY A 555 10.38 0.70 -18.44
C GLY A 555 11.08 -0.40 -17.67
N SER A 556 11.91 -0.02 -16.69
CA SER A 556 12.59 -0.99 -15.82
C SER A 556 11.60 -1.74 -14.90
N GLU A 557 12.05 -2.85 -14.32
CA GLU A 557 11.32 -3.54 -13.24
C GLU A 557 10.97 -2.58 -12.10
N LYS A 558 11.91 -1.70 -11.73
CA LYS A 558 11.68 -0.63 -10.74
C LYS A 558 10.53 0.26 -11.17
N ALA A 559 10.49 0.73 -12.42
CA ALA A 559 9.38 1.56 -12.89
C ALA A 559 8.02 0.84 -12.78
N GLN A 560 7.98 -0.48 -13.03
CA GLN A 560 6.76 -1.27 -12.83
C GLN A 560 6.38 -1.34 -11.34
N THR A 561 7.31 -1.70 -10.46
CA THR A 561 7.10 -1.74 -9.01
C THR A 561 6.54 -0.41 -8.50
N GLN A 562 7.11 0.71 -8.94
CA GLN A 562 6.67 2.02 -8.50
C GLN A 562 5.29 2.41 -9.04
N ARG A 563 4.93 2.01 -10.28
CA ARG A 563 3.56 2.16 -10.80
C ARG A 563 2.55 1.39 -9.97
N LEU A 564 2.87 0.16 -9.58
CA LEU A 564 2.02 -0.63 -8.71
C LEU A 564 1.78 0.12 -7.40
N ARG A 565 2.83 0.60 -6.73
CA ARG A 565 2.75 1.43 -5.50
C ARG A 565 1.83 2.65 -5.64
N ARG A 566 1.80 3.31 -6.81
CA ARG A 566 0.88 4.43 -7.10
C ARG A 566 -0.60 4.01 -7.08
N PHE A 567 -0.95 2.81 -7.57
CA PHE A 567 -2.33 2.29 -7.44
C PHE A 567 -2.73 2.15 -5.98
N TYR A 568 -1.87 1.54 -5.15
CA TYR A 568 -2.14 1.32 -3.72
C TYR A 568 -2.39 2.62 -2.96
N LEU A 569 -1.63 3.67 -3.27
CA LEU A 569 -1.87 5.01 -2.70
C LEU A 569 -3.18 5.65 -3.18
N ALA A 570 -3.69 5.29 -4.36
CA ALA A 570 -5.02 5.70 -4.82
C ALA A 570 -6.15 4.84 -4.25
N GLY A 571 -5.86 3.93 -3.30
CA GLY A 571 -6.85 3.06 -2.67
C GLY A 571 -7.37 1.94 -3.59
N GLN A 572 -6.53 1.54 -4.54
CA GLN A 572 -6.81 0.46 -5.48
C GLN A 572 -5.56 -0.40 -5.66
N THR A 573 -5.69 -1.52 -6.34
CA THR A 573 -4.54 -2.29 -6.84
C THR A 573 -4.68 -2.43 -8.34
N LEU A 574 -3.58 -2.66 -9.06
CA LEU A 574 -3.68 -2.95 -10.50
C LEU A 574 -4.63 -4.12 -10.72
N ASP A 575 -4.46 -5.20 -9.98
CA ASP A 575 -5.29 -6.40 -10.13
C ASP A 575 -6.75 -6.15 -9.80
N SER A 576 -7.07 -5.37 -8.76
CA SER A 576 -8.47 -4.97 -8.50
C SER A 576 -9.08 -4.21 -9.66
N MET A 577 -8.28 -3.42 -10.39
CA MET A 577 -8.76 -2.70 -11.57
C MET A 577 -8.77 -3.55 -12.83
N ARG A 578 -7.97 -4.63 -12.89
CA ARG A 578 -8.10 -5.67 -13.93
C ARG A 578 -9.36 -6.51 -13.70
N VAL A 579 -9.72 -6.82 -12.45
CA VAL A 579 -11.04 -7.40 -12.13
C VAL A 579 -12.16 -6.49 -12.65
N TRP A 580 -12.05 -5.18 -12.44
CA TRP A 580 -13.00 -4.21 -13.02
C TRP A 580 -13.05 -4.31 -14.55
N ASP A 581 -11.91 -4.32 -15.24
CA ASP A 581 -11.87 -4.44 -16.71
C ASP A 581 -12.55 -5.72 -17.22
N ILE A 582 -12.34 -6.85 -16.53
CA ILE A 582 -12.97 -8.13 -16.86
C ILE A 582 -14.48 -8.05 -16.68
N ARG A 583 -14.96 -7.47 -15.57
CA ARG A 583 -16.41 -7.22 -15.35
C ARG A 583 -17.02 -6.42 -16.50
N ARG A 584 -16.33 -5.35 -16.92
CA ARG A 584 -16.77 -4.49 -18.03
C ARG A 584 -16.77 -5.24 -19.36
N ALA A 585 -15.85 -6.17 -19.59
CA ALA A 585 -15.84 -7.00 -20.78
C ALA A 585 -16.96 -8.05 -20.79
N ILE A 586 -17.28 -8.66 -19.63
CA ILE A 586 -18.43 -9.56 -19.48
C ILE A 586 -19.72 -8.82 -19.87
N GLN A 587 -19.91 -7.61 -19.32
CA GLN A 587 -21.03 -6.75 -19.66
C GLN A 587 -21.02 -6.37 -21.15
N ALA A 588 -19.84 -6.08 -21.73
CA ALA A 588 -19.74 -5.72 -23.13
C ALA A 588 -20.18 -6.85 -24.06
N VAL A 589 -19.78 -8.10 -23.78
CA VAL A 589 -20.22 -9.27 -24.54
C VAL A 589 -21.75 -9.36 -24.54
N ARG A 590 -22.41 -9.05 -23.42
CA ARG A 590 -23.88 -9.05 -23.32
C ARG A 590 -24.55 -7.93 -24.12
N GLU A 591 -23.87 -6.81 -24.32
CA GLU A 591 -24.36 -5.66 -25.09
C GLU A 591 -24.08 -5.77 -26.60
N ILE A 592 -23.25 -6.72 -27.03
CA ILE A 592 -23.03 -7.00 -28.45
C ILE A 592 -24.27 -7.68 -29.03
N SER A 593 -24.83 -7.08 -30.08
CA SER A 593 -26.02 -7.60 -30.77
C SER A 593 -25.84 -9.07 -31.18
N GLY A 594 -26.80 -9.90 -30.77
CA GLY A 594 -26.79 -11.36 -30.99
C GLY A 594 -26.20 -12.19 -29.84
N LEU A 595 -25.48 -11.60 -28.88
CA LEU A 595 -24.78 -12.34 -27.82
C LEU A 595 -25.43 -12.26 -26.44
N LYS A 596 -26.49 -11.45 -26.28
CA LYS A 596 -27.10 -11.14 -24.98
C LYS A 596 -27.44 -12.38 -24.15
N GLU A 597 -28.08 -13.39 -24.76
CA GLU A 597 -28.54 -14.61 -24.07
C GLU A 597 -27.62 -15.83 -24.32
N THR A 598 -26.55 -15.68 -25.10
CA THR A 598 -25.64 -16.78 -25.43
C THR A 598 -24.93 -17.28 -24.17
N PRO A 599 -24.83 -18.59 -23.90
CA PRO A 599 -24.02 -19.10 -22.80
C PRO A 599 -22.61 -18.49 -22.81
N LEU A 600 -22.12 -18.05 -21.64
CA LEU A 600 -20.81 -17.43 -21.50
C LEU A 600 -19.93 -18.27 -20.59
N TRP A 601 -18.76 -18.66 -21.09
CA TRP A 601 -17.66 -19.21 -20.31
C TRP A 601 -16.59 -18.15 -20.12
N LEU A 602 -15.89 -18.18 -18.98
CA LEU A 602 -14.67 -17.41 -18.79
C LEU A 602 -13.49 -18.36 -18.67
N GLN A 603 -12.39 -18.04 -19.34
CA GLN A 603 -11.15 -18.81 -19.29
C GLN A 603 -9.97 -17.90 -19.03
N ALA A 604 -9.08 -18.30 -18.12
CA ALA A 604 -7.89 -17.52 -17.78
C ALA A 604 -6.81 -18.37 -17.11
N HIS A 605 -5.58 -17.86 -17.10
CA HIS A 605 -4.39 -18.50 -16.55
C HIS A 605 -3.77 -17.65 -15.42
N ARG A 606 -3.12 -18.31 -14.45
CA ARG A 606 -2.29 -17.68 -13.40
C ARG A 606 -3.03 -16.55 -12.67
N ASP A 607 -2.40 -15.39 -12.49
CA ASP A 607 -3.02 -14.24 -11.82
C ASP A 607 -4.30 -13.75 -12.51
N MET A 608 -4.43 -13.92 -13.83
CA MET A 608 -5.70 -13.61 -14.53
C MET A 608 -6.78 -14.63 -14.23
N ALA A 609 -6.44 -15.88 -13.87
CA ALA A 609 -7.41 -16.85 -13.36
C ALA A 609 -8.02 -16.35 -12.04
N ALA A 610 -7.20 -15.80 -11.14
CA ALA A 610 -7.70 -15.18 -9.91
C ALA A 610 -8.54 -13.93 -10.22
N ASN A 611 -8.06 -13.02 -11.06
CA ASN A 611 -8.84 -11.82 -11.42
C ASN A 611 -10.19 -12.17 -12.08
N THR A 612 -10.22 -13.22 -12.90
CA THR A 612 -11.44 -13.73 -13.55
C THR A 612 -12.41 -14.36 -12.55
N LEU A 613 -11.88 -15.16 -11.61
CA LEU A 613 -12.64 -15.71 -10.49
C LEU A 613 -13.34 -14.61 -9.70
N TYR A 614 -12.60 -13.56 -9.32
CA TYR A 614 -13.18 -12.43 -8.58
C TYR A 614 -14.19 -11.65 -9.41
N ALA A 615 -13.96 -11.43 -10.70
CA ALA A 615 -14.93 -10.75 -11.58
C ALA A 615 -16.26 -11.50 -11.62
N ALA A 616 -16.21 -12.83 -11.69
CA ALA A 616 -17.39 -13.69 -11.72
C ALA A 616 -18.24 -13.64 -10.44
N LEU A 617 -17.67 -13.23 -9.29
CA LEU A 617 -18.46 -13.04 -8.06
C LEU A 617 -19.47 -11.89 -8.18
N PHE A 618 -19.19 -10.92 -9.04
CA PHE A 618 -19.95 -9.67 -9.19
C PHE A 618 -20.78 -9.59 -10.48
N GLU A 619 -20.69 -10.59 -11.35
CA GLU A 619 -21.44 -10.65 -12.60
C GLU A 619 -22.32 -11.90 -12.62
N GLU A 620 -23.46 -11.81 -13.31
CA GLU A 620 -24.43 -12.90 -13.43
C GLU A 620 -24.41 -13.49 -14.85
N GLY A 621 -25.06 -14.64 -15.04
CA GLY A 621 -25.18 -15.26 -16.37
C GLY A 621 -23.87 -15.88 -16.90
N ILE A 622 -22.90 -16.16 -16.03
CA ILE A 622 -21.71 -16.94 -16.36
C ILE A 622 -22.05 -18.42 -16.13
N THR A 623 -21.85 -19.25 -17.15
CA THR A 623 -22.21 -20.68 -17.10
C THR A 623 -21.06 -21.59 -16.73
N ARG A 624 -19.80 -21.14 -16.90
CA ARG A 624 -18.60 -21.87 -16.49
C ARG A 624 -17.39 -20.96 -16.34
N LEU A 625 -16.56 -21.22 -15.34
CA LEU A 625 -15.19 -20.75 -15.22
C LEU A 625 -14.23 -21.91 -15.52
N ASP A 626 -13.23 -21.61 -16.33
CA ASP A 626 -12.14 -22.51 -16.68
C ASP A 626 -10.81 -21.85 -16.27
N LEU A 627 -10.29 -22.26 -15.11
CA LEU A 627 -9.21 -21.57 -14.40
C LEU A 627 -7.97 -22.45 -14.39
N HIS A 628 -6.90 -21.98 -15.04
CA HIS A 628 -5.63 -22.70 -15.13
C HIS A 628 -4.60 -22.09 -14.20
N ASP A 629 -3.89 -22.93 -13.44
CA ASP A 629 -2.81 -22.53 -12.55
C ASP A 629 -3.21 -21.38 -11.59
N LEU A 630 -4.44 -21.46 -11.08
CA LEU A 630 -4.97 -20.47 -10.12
C LEU A 630 -4.05 -20.43 -8.88
N PRO A 631 -3.51 -19.25 -8.50
CA PRO A 631 -2.72 -19.13 -7.29
C PRO A 631 -3.48 -19.65 -6.07
N THR A 632 -2.78 -20.32 -5.16
CA THR A 632 -3.44 -21.00 -4.03
C THR A 632 -3.68 -20.09 -2.84
N THR A 633 -3.05 -18.91 -2.82
CA THR A 633 -3.15 -17.92 -1.75
C THR A 633 -2.80 -16.52 -2.25
N HIS A 634 -3.43 -15.49 -1.68
CA HIS A 634 -3.03 -14.09 -1.87
C HIS A 634 -1.67 -13.73 -1.26
N MET A 635 -1.01 -14.66 -0.54
CA MET A 635 0.41 -14.51 -0.17
C MET A 635 1.35 -14.59 -1.39
N GLN A 636 0.92 -15.24 -2.47
CA GLN A 636 1.71 -15.40 -3.71
C GLN A 636 1.29 -14.43 -4.81
N GLY A 637 0.00 -14.11 -4.89
CA GLY A 637 -0.58 -13.19 -5.87
C GLY A 637 -1.94 -13.67 -6.37
N PRO A 638 -2.70 -12.84 -7.09
CA PRO A 638 -2.55 -11.39 -7.22
C PRO A 638 -2.81 -10.67 -5.88
N ALA A 639 -2.32 -9.44 -5.75
CA ALA A 639 -2.41 -8.68 -4.50
C ALA A 639 -3.55 -7.66 -4.52
N TYR A 640 -4.56 -7.88 -3.68
CA TYR A 640 -5.62 -6.90 -3.43
C TYR A 640 -5.46 -6.25 -2.04
N LEU A 641 -6.07 -5.09 -1.81
CA LEU A 641 -6.07 -4.46 -0.48
C LEU A 641 -6.83 -5.34 0.51
N ASN A 642 -6.26 -5.62 1.68
CA ASN A 642 -6.93 -6.26 2.83
C ASN A 642 -7.55 -7.65 2.60
N VAL A 643 -7.41 -8.28 1.43
CA VAL A 643 -8.15 -9.51 1.11
C VAL A 643 -7.91 -10.63 2.11
N LEU A 644 -6.68 -10.80 2.61
CA LEU A 644 -6.32 -11.80 3.63
C LEU A 644 -6.86 -11.47 5.03
N LYS A 645 -7.44 -10.28 5.24
CA LYS A 645 -8.26 -9.97 6.44
C LYS A 645 -9.71 -10.42 6.30
N ILE A 646 -10.10 -10.92 5.12
CA ILE A 646 -11.48 -11.28 4.77
C ILE A 646 -11.59 -12.77 4.46
N LEU A 647 -10.80 -13.23 3.49
CA LEU A 647 -10.78 -14.61 2.99
C LEU A 647 -9.49 -14.88 2.18
N ASP A 648 -9.23 -16.14 1.84
CA ASP A 648 -8.17 -16.51 0.90
C ASP A 648 -8.73 -17.26 -0.33
N MET A 649 -7.88 -17.59 -1.30
CA MET A 649 -8.29 -18.11 -2.61
C MET A 649 -9.24 -19.33 -2.55
N PRO A 650 -9.06 -20.33 -1.66
CA PRO A 650 -9.98 -21.46 -1.58
C PRO A 650 -11.42 -21.05 -1.23
N GLN A 651 -11.58 -20.02 -0.40
CA GLN A 651 -12.90 -19.47 -0.07
C GLN A 651 -13.49 -18.69 -1.26
N ALA A 652 -12.67 -17.94 -2.00
CA ALA A 652 -13.11 -17.25 -3.23
C ALA A 652 -13.57 -18.25 -4.31
N ALA A 653 -12.85 -19.36 -4.45
CA ALA A 653 -13.19 -20.45 -5.36
C ALA A 653 -14.55 -21.09 -5.00
N ALA A 654 -14.77 -21.37 -3.71
CA ALA A 654 -16.06 -21.85 -3.22
C ALA A 654 -17.19 -20.84 -3.46
N LEU A 655 -16.95 -19.54 -3.26
CA LEU A 655 -17.93 -18.48 -3.54
C LEU A 655 -18.35 -18.49 -5.02
N ALA A 656 -17.41 -18.58 -5.94
CA ALA A 656 -17.72 -18.67 -7.36
C ALA A 656 -18.47 -19.97 -7.71
N ALA A 657 -18.02 -21.10 -7.15
CA ALA A 657 -18.65 -22.41 -7.34
C ALA A 657 -20.10 -22.48 -6.84
N SER A 658 -20.47 -21.65 -5.87
CA SER A 658 -21.88 -21.56 -5.45
C SER A 658 -22.81 -20.89 -6.47
N LYS A 659 -22.26 -20.13 -7.43
CA LYS A 659 -23.01 -19.37 -8.44
C LYS A 659 -22.90 -19.96 -9.84
N THR A 660 -21.73 -20.49 -10.18
CA THR A 660 -21.41 -20.97 -11.52
C THR A 660 -20.54 -22.22 -11.45
N ARG A 661 -20.52 -22.98 -12.55
CA ARG A 661 -19.65 -24.15 -12.65
C ARG A 661 -18.20 -23.69 -12.66
N VAL A 662 -17.37 -24.24 -11.79
CA VAL A 662 -15.93 -23.98 -11.76
C VAL A 662 -15.16 -25.25 -12.12
N VAL A 663 -14.30 -25.14 -13.13
CA VAL A 663 -13.34 -26.16 -13.50
C VAL A 663 -11.94 -25.58 -13.26
N LEU A 664 -11.24 -26.17 -12.32
CA LEU A 664 -9.88 -25.81 -11.97
C LEU A 664 -8.91 -26.79 -12.61
N HIS A 665 -7.89 -26.30 -13.32
CA HIS A 665 -6.79 -27.10 -13.84
C HIS A 665 -5.56 -26.85 -12.98
N THR A 666 -5.23 -27.81 -12.13
CA THR A 666 -4.11 -27.76 -11.18
C THR A 666 -3.57 -29.16 -10.95
N ALA A 667 -2.26 -29.26 -10.71
CA ALA A 667 -1.63 -30.51 -10.30
C ALA A 667 -1.85 -30.81 -8.79
N ASP A 668 -2.03 -29.76 -7.97
CA ASP A 668 -2.22 -29.87 -6.52
C ASP A 668 -3.66 -29.55 -6.13
N GLU A 669 -4.35 -30.55 -5.58
CA GLU A 669 -5.72 -30.45 -5.09
C GLU A 669 -5.79 -30.00 -3.61
N THR A 670 -4.68 -30.14 -2.86
CA THR A 670 -4.63 -29.95 -1.40
C THR A 670 -5.14 -28.57 -0.94
N PRO A 671 -4.76 -27.45 -1.57
CA PRO A 671 -5.22 -26.12 -1.16
C PRO A 671 -6.73 -25.94 -1.30
N TRP A 672 -7.39 -26.78 -2.10
CA TRP A 672 -8.79 -26.64 -2.48
C TRP A 672 -9.74 -27.49 -1.64
N GLU A 673 -9.24 -28.14 -0.58
CA GLU A 673 -10.04 -29.01 0.28
C GLU A 673 -11.23 -28.28 0.94
N PHE A 674 -11.07 -26.99 1.24
CA PHE A 674 -12.16 -26.16 1.73
C PHE A 674 -13.32 -26.09 0.73
N ALA A 675 -13.03 -25.81 -0.55
CA ALA A 675 -14.04 -25.71 -1.61
C ALA A 675 -14.67 -27.06 -1.91
N SER A 676 -13.85 -28.11 -2.01
CA SER A 676 -14.31 -29.49 -2.23
C SER A 676 -15.21 -29.99 -1.10
N THR A 677 -14.86 -29.73 0.15
CA THR A 677 -15.70 -30.09 1.31
C THR A 677 -16.97 -29.29 1.36
N THR A 678 -16.91 -27.98 1.08
CA THR A 678 -18.10 -27.11 1.01
C THR A 678 -19.10 -27.64 -0.02
N ALA A 679 -18.63 -27.99 -1.22
CA ALA A 679 -19.47 -28.53 -2.29
C ALA A 679 -20.16 -29.85 -1.88
N ARG A 680 -19.44 -30.75 -1.19
CA ARG A 680 -19.99 -32.01 -0.66
C ARG A 680 -21.02 -31.78 0.44
N ASN A 681 -20.70 -30.95 1.44
CA ASN A 681 -21.57 -30.68 2.57
C ASN A 681 -22.90 -30.05 2.13
N LEU A 682 -22.84 -29.15 1.16
CA LEU A 682 -24.00 -28.45 0.61
C LEU A 682 -24.68 -29.21 -0.54
N GLN A 683 -24.20 -30.41 -0.89
CA GLN A 683 -24.75 -31.27 -1.94
C GLN A 683 -24.88 -30.56 -3.30
N TRP A 684 -23.88 -29.77 -3.68
CA TRP A 684 -23.85 -29.13 -4.99
C TRP A 684 -23.82 -30.19 -6.11
N PRO A 685 -24.36 -29.88 -7.30
CA PRO A 685 -24.29 -30.80 -8.44
C PRO A 685 -22.85 -31.23 -8.72
N GLU A 686 -22.63 -32.51 -9.08
CA GLU A 686 -21.29 -33.09 -9.30
C GLU A 686 -20.44 -32.29 -10.31
N LYS A 687 -21.09 -31.67 -11.31
CA LYS A 687 -20.40 -30.86 -12.32
C LYS A 687 -20.10 -29.43 -11.87
N GLN A 688 -20.62 -28.98 -10.73
CA GLN A 688 -20.52 -27.61 -10.25
C GLN A 688 -19.08 -27.24 -9.84
N TRP A 689 -18.37 -28.16 -9.19
CA TRP A 689 -16.98 -27.99 -8.78
C TRP A 689 -16.17 -29.17 -9.29
N GLN A 690 -15.17 -28.90 -10.14
CA GLN A 690 -14.31 -29.92 -10.71
C GLN A 690 -12.85 -29.49 -10.64
N ILE A 691 -11.98 -30.40 -10.21
CA ILE A 691 -10.54 -30.27 -10.34
C ILE A 691 -10.08 -31.25 -11.42
N ARG A 692 -9.22 -30.78 -12.33
CA ARG A 692 -8.66 -31.55 -13.42
C ARG A 692 -7.15 -31.36 -13.42
N LYS A 693 -6.43 -32.40 -13.84
CA LYS A 693 -5.01 -32.29 -14.09
C LYS A 693 -4.76 -31.51 -15.39
N PRO A 694 -3.69 -30.69 -15.47
CA PRO A 694 -3.29 -30.03 -16.70
C PRO A 694 -3.04 -31.06 -17.82
N PRO A 695 -3.28 -30.72 -19.10
CA PRO A 695 -2.97 -31.62 -20.20
C PRO A 695 -1.45 -31.83 -20.31
N GLY A 696 -0.98 -33.09 -20.24
CA GLY A 696 0.44 -33.45 -20.46
C GLY A 696 1.20 -34.01 -19.26
N GLU A 697 0.55 -34.21 -18.11
CA GLU A 697 1.08 -34.93 -16.93
C GLU A 697 0.53 -36.35 -16.77
#